data_AF-A0A2R6JUG1-F1
#
_entry.id   AF-A0A2R6JUG1-F1
#
_cell.length_a   1.000
_cell.length_b   1.000
_cell.length_c   1.000
_cell.angle_alpha   90.00
_cell.angle_beta   90.00
_cell.angle_gamma   90.00
#
_symmetry.space_group_name_H-M   'P 1'
#
loop_
_entity.id
_entity.type
_entity.pdbx_description
1 polymer ?
#
loop_
_entity_poly.entity_id
_entity_poly.type
_entity_poly.pdbx_seq_one_letter_code
_entity_poly.pdbx_strand_id
1 'polypeptide(L)'
;MQRRQFLKGVSASAFGVTLASQQAAAECNFEPGVWYDGTVVDVTDGDTFDVVLDCDGQEYEIRHLGLDTPETKRNNRYEEVREWEGIEDDNYLADWGENAKDYAQNEFPDGTPCQIAVDENEDTFDPFDRLLAYVRYDKDGDGSMDTVYNYDVVRKGYARVYSSSLTKHDEYWQAEHDAQSEGLRVWQQSDPENTSEVDNDPVSTVYFPNASSVRTSDGAIADSRVPVYAESTTTQSLDSGGIDYSEIPMVGVDEANNTAVIGGLFINEANEGDDEGEHKVFLSNLIDYLSSKAGKVLIEGGHRQFNADYGLSCEDTVVYQRFLEGVGVAHEGINAVDSDTYENRLSSARAIIVTNSPQSFTTSEKDALANYVSNGGAVILMGSANASATMRSNLHDVAAGIGTDLRLNADQVYDDSNNTGDSSFVTTSNFDTSFPLFDSYTPDSGSSNSSPTTSWVNPSDGETVSGTVTVQIDASDSEDSDDSLDVTYSVDGGSERSTTYNSTSGYYEDSWDTTGVSDGDHTLEATATDSNGASSSSTITVTVDNVESAPTVDSLSLTEVETSDSDAEFDADWSVSDDDGDLDSVDLTLTDDTAGETEDTATVSVSGDTASGTTRLVAAGDDGSGNSYTVEATVTDSDGNSSSDTASTSETEDTQSAPTIDQFDVYDDSNPQWNRYDVDWAVSDGDGDLDTVVTEMLDSSGNVLDSDSDSVSGSSASGSHYVRSKQTASEVVLTVTDAAGNSTSDSQQV
;
A
#
# COMPACT_ATOMS: atom_id res chain seq x y z
N MET A 1 -4.36 -18.11 -61.05
CA MET A 1 -4.20 -18.46 -62.49
C MET A 1 -2.83 -19.11 -62.64
N GLN A 2 -2.73 -20.42 -62.89
CA GLN A 2 -1.50 -21.22 -62.72
C GLN A 2 -0.32 -20.77 -63.62
N ARG A 3 0.80 -20.31 -63.04
CA ARG A 3 2.11 -20.35 -63.70
C ARG A 3 2.66 -21.78 -63.67
N ARG A 4 2.45 -22.44 -64.82
CA ARG A 4 3.17 -23.57 -65.42
C ARG A 4 4.47 -24.01 -64.70
N GLN A 5 4.41 -25.14 -64.01
CA GLN A 5 5.56 -26.00 -63.78
C GLN A 5 6.06 -26.58 -65.11
N PHE A 6 7.34 -26.40 -65.42
CA PHE A 6 8.05 -27.22 -66.41
C PHE A 6 9.47 -27.53 -65.89
N LEU A 7 9.76 -28.84 -65.79
CA LEU A 7 11.06 -29.53 -65.67
C LEU A 7 11.73 -29.68 -64.29
N LYS A 8 11.52 -30.87 -63.67
CA LYS A 8 12.63 -31.70 -63.16
C LYS A 8 12.41 -33.16 -63.54
N GLY A 9 13.32 -33.69 -64.36
CA GLY A 9 13.49 -35.13 -64.59
C GLY A 9 13.72 -35.53 -66.03
N VAL A 10 14.99 -35.55 -66.50
CA VAL A 10 15.58 -36.60 -67.36
C VAL A 10 17.11 -36.44 -67.37
N SER A 11 17.78 -37.58 -67.26
CA SER A 11 19.21 -37.88 -67.37
C SER A 11 19.95 -37.24 -68.58
N ALA A 12 21.25 -37.03 -68.39
CA ALA A 12 22.23 -36.56 -69.36
C ALA A 12 22.18 -37.28 -70.73
N SER A 13 22.25 -36.49 -71.80
CA SER A 13 22.84 -36.84 -73.11
C SER A 13 23.12 -35.55 -73.89
N ALA A 14 24.34 -35.44 -74.40
CA ALA A 14 24.89 -34.23 -75.04
C ALA A 14 24.19 -33.84 -76.34
N PHE A 15 23.95 -32.53 -76.55
CA PHE A 15 24.15 -31.84 -77.83
C PHE A 15 24.20 -30.32 -77.56
N GLY A 16 25.30 -29.69 -77.97
CA GLY A 16 25.55 -28.27 -77.74
C GLY A 16 24.68 -27.38 -78.63
N VAL A 17 24.00 -26.41 -78.01
CA VAL A 17 23.53 -25.18 -78.64
C VAL A 17 23.86 -24.05 -77.68
N THR A 18 24.69 -23.12 -78.14
CA THR A 18 25.09 -21.91 -77.42
C THR A 18 23.88 -21.00 -77.29
N LEU A 19 23.35 -20.86 -76.07
CA LEU A 19 22.42 -19.80 -75.70
C LEU A 19 23.20 -18.77 -74.89
N ALA A 20 23.10 -17.52 -75.32
CA ALA A 20 23.65 -16.37 -74.61
C ALA A 20 23.13 -16.36 -73.17
N SER A 21 24.04 -16.16 -72.22
CA SER A 21 23.72 -15.98 -70.82
C SER A 21 22.86 -14.72 -70.64
N GLN A 22 21.55 -14.90 -70.49
CA GLN A 22 20.73 -13.95 -69.75
C GLN A 22 21.16 -14.10 -68.30
N GLN A 23 21.84 -13.08 -67.78
CA GLN A 23 22.11 -12.97 -66.36
C GLN A 23 20.74 -12.84 -65.69
N ALA A 24 20.29 -13.88 -64.97
CA ALA A 24 19.13 -13.75 -64.11
C ALA A 24 19.42 -12.58 -63.17
N ALA A 25 18.51 -11.59 -63.10
CA ALA A 25 18.55 -10.62 -62.01
C ALA A 25 18.57 -11.43 -60.70
N ALA A 26 19.42 -11.03 -59.75
CA ALA A 26 19.35 -11.64 -58.43
C ALA A 26 18.00 -11.22 -57.83
N GLU A 27 17.21 -12.20 -57.37
CA GLU A 27 15.95 -11.94 -56.68
C GLU A 27 16.20 -11.05 -55.46
N CYS A 28 15.20 -10.22 -55.09
CA CYS A 28 15.26 -9.44 -53.86
C CYS A 28 15.49 -10.38 -52.66
N ASN A 29 16.53 -10.12 -51.88
CA ASN A 29 16.78 -10.83 -50.63
C ASN A 29 16.18 -9.99 -49.50
N PHE A 30 14.93 -10.30 -49.13
CA PHE A 30 14.18 -9.58 -48.10
C PHE A 30 14.76 -9.83 -46.72
N GLU A 31 15.20 -8.76 -46.07
CA GLU A 31 15.72 -8.77 -44.71
C GLU A 31 14.79 -7.95 -43.82
N PRO A 32 14.38 -8.47 -42.65
CA PRO A 32 13.57 -7.70 -41.70
C PRO A 32 14.24 -6.36 -41.33
N GLY A 33 13.42 -5.32 -41.18
CA GLY A 33 13.88 -3.96 -40.87
C GLY A 33 14.48 -3.17 -42.05
N VAL A 34 14.55 -3.76 -43.25
CA VAL A 34 14.98 -3.08 -44.47
C VAL A 34 13.77 -2.72 -45.33
N TRP A 35 13.74 -1.47 -45.81
CA TRP A 35 12.72 -0.98 -46.74
C TRP A 35 13.23 -1.05 -48.18
N TYR A 36 12.43 -1.62 -49.07
CA TYR A 36 12.73 -1.79 -50.49
C TYR A 36 11.85 -0.88 -51.33
N ASP A 37 12.46 -0.10 -52.22
CA ASP A 37 11.73 0.78 -53.15
C ASP A 37 10.94 -0.03 -54.20
N GLY A 38 9.74 0.44 -54.50
CA GLY A 38 8.86 -0.16 -55.49
C GLY A 38 7.83 0.81 -56.04
N THR A 39 7.02 0.31 -56.97
CA THR A 39 5.92 1.04 -57.60
C THR A 39 4.67 0.18 -57.60
N VAL A 40 3.57 0.72 -57.08
CA VAL A 40 2.25 0.06 -57.12
C VAL A 40 1.72 0.08 -58.56
N VAL A 41 1.29 -1.07 -59.07
CA VAL A 41 0.79 -1.25 -60.44
C VAL A 41 -0.67 -1.70 -60.52
N ASP A 42 -1.18 -2.38 -59.49
CA ASP A 42 -2.60 -2.68 -59.36
C ASP A 42 -3.02 -2.74 -57.88
N VAL A 43 -4.28 -2.42 -57.62
CA VAL A 43 -4.90 -2.52 -56.29
C VAL A 43 -6.08 -3.47 -56.40
N THR A 44 -5.90 -4.69 -55.88
CA THR A 44 -6.89 -5.77 -55.96
C THR A 44 -8.09 -5.44 -55.07
N ASP A 45 -7.83 -5.07 -53.82
CA ASP A 45 -8.79 -4.66 -52.79
C ASP A 45 -8.08 -3.82 -51.70
N GLY A 46 -8.67 -3.73 -50.50
CA GLY A 46 -8.16 -2.89 -49.42
C GLY A 46 -6.88 -3.40 -48.75
N ASP A 47 -6.56 -4.69 -48.89
CA ASP A 47 -5.44 -5.37 -48.19
C ASP A 47 -4.52 -6.16 -49.12
N THR A 48 -4.76 -6.15 -50.44
CA THR A 48 -3.94 -6.87 -51.43
C THR A 48 -3.61 -6.02 -52.65
N PHE A 49 -2.32 -5.75 -52.88
CA PHE A 49 -1.80 -4.88 -53.97
C PHE A 49 -0.75 -5.59 -54.83
N ASP A 50 -0.60 -5.22 -56.10
CA ASP A 50 0.53 -5.64 -56.93
C ASP A 50 1.61 -4.54 -56.98
N VAL A 51 2.86 -4.89 -56.67
CA VAL A 51 3.99 -3.96 -56.60
C VAL A 51 5.17 -4.49 -57.41
N VAL A 52 5.74 -3.64 -58.27
CA VAL A 52 7.02 -3.91 -58.94
C VAL A 52 8.16 -3.36 -58.08
N LEU A 53 9.07 -4.23 -57.65
CA LEU A 53 10.20 -3.84 -56.80
C LEU A 53 11.45 -3.48 -57.60
N ASP A 54 12.14 -2.42 -57.20
CA ASP A 54 13.32 -1.91 -57.90
C ASP A 54 14.56 -2.82 -57.76
N CYS A 55 14.60 -3.65 -56.71
CA CYS A 55 15.75 -4.51 -56.43
C CYS A 55 15.96 -5.62 -57.48
N ASP A 56 14.89 -6.13 -58.10
CA ASP A 56 14.98 -7.15 -59.13
C ASP A 56 14.04 -6.94 -60.35
N GLY A 57 13.20 -5.91 -60.30
CA GLY A 57 12.23 -5.56 -61.34
C GLY A 57 11.08 -6.56 -61.48
N GLN A 58 10.84 -7.42 -60.48
CA GLN A 58 9.71 -8.36 -60.47
C GLN A 58 8.47 -7.73 -59.84
N GLU A 59 7.32 -8.22 -60.30
CA GLU A 59 6.01 -7.93 -59.74
C GLU A 59 5.70 -8.94 -58.64
N TYR A 60 5.31 -8.43 -57.47
CA TYR A 60 4.90 -9.19 -56.30
C TYR A 60 3.48 -8.81 -55.91
N GLU A 61 2.63 -9.80 -55.70
CA GLU A 61 1.33 -9.62 -55.04
C GLU A 61 1.61 -9.50 -53.53
N ILE A 62 1.31 -8.34 -52.95
CA ILE A 62 1.53 -8.00 -51.55
C ILE A 62 0.24 -8.26 -50.77
N ARG A 63 0.32 -9.10 -49.72
CA ARG A 63 -0.71 -9.15 -48.67
C ARG A 63 -0.24 -8.26 -47.53
N HIS A 64 -1.02 -7.23 -47.24
CA HIS A 64 -0.68 -6.25 -46.22
C HIS A 64 -0.67 -6.88 -44.83
N LEU A 65 0.45 -6.77 -44.12
CA LEU A 65 0.57 -7.26 -42.75
C LEU A 65 -0.27 -6.46 -41.74
N GLY A 66 -0.91 -7.19 -40.81
CA GLY A 66 -1.62 -6.67 -39.64
C GLY A 66 -2.97 -6.00 -39.91
N LEU A 67 -3.54 -6.14 -41.11
CA LEU A 67 -4.87 -5.62 -41.41
C LEU A 67 -5.65 -6.57 -42.29
N ASP A 68 -6.95 -6.63 -42.07
CA ASP A 68 -7.89 -7.34 -42.90
C ASP A 68 -9.08 -6.44 -43.20
N THR A 69 -9.37 -6.22 -44.49
CA THR A 69 -10.50 -5.39 -44.90
C THR A 69 -11.71 -6.27 -45.16
N PRO A 70 -12.95 -5.78 -44.94
CA PRO A 70 -14.13 -6.57 -45.28
C PRO A 70 -14.08 -7.00 -46.75
N GLU A 71 -14.56 -8.19 -47.03
CA GLU A 71 -14.59 -8.76 -48.35
C GLU A 71 -15.53 -8.00 -49.27
N THR A 72 -15.08 -7.70 -50.49
CA THR A 72 -15.91 -7.02 -51.49
C THR A 72 -17.17 -7.83 -51.84
N LYS A 73 -18.20 -7.21 -52.43
CA LYS A 73 -19.45 -7.90 -52.80
C LYS A 73 -19.27 -9.13 -53.68
N ARG A 74 -18.22 -9.14 -54.50
CA ARG A 74 -17.87 -10.27 -55.36
C ARG A 74 -17.36 -11.48 -54.56
N ASN A 75 -16.74 -11.21 -53.42
CA ASN A 75 -16.06 -12.16 -52.56
C ASN A 75 -16.77 -12.44 -51.23
N ASN A 76 -17.85 -11.71 -50.88
CA ASN A 76 -18.65 -11.86 -49.64
C ASN A 76 -19.04 -13.29 -49.22
N ARG A 77 -18.91 -14.29 -50.10
CA ARG A 77 -19.03 -15.71 -49.70
C ARG A 77 -17.86 -16.25 -48.87
N TYR A 78 -16.80 -15.47 -48.75
CA TYR A 78 -15.58 -15.77 -47.99
C TYR A 78 -15.45 -14.89 -46.75
N GLU A 79 -16.38 -13.95 -46.55
CA GLU A 79 -16.45 -13.16 -45.32
C GLU A 79 -16.88 -14.08 -44.17
N GLU A 80 -16.24 -13.90 -43.02
CA GLU A 80 -16.69 -14.49 -41.77
C GLU A 80 -17.06 -13.36 -40.82
N VAL A 81 -18.35 -13.05 -40.75
CA VAL A 81 -18.89 -11.96 -39.92
C VAL A 81 -18.52 -12.10 -38.44
N ARG A 82 -18.24 -13.33 -37.98
CA ARG A 82 -17.82 -13.60 -36.61
C ARG A 82 -16.51 -12.92 -36.22
N GLU A 83 -15.65 -12.62 -37.18
CA GLU A 83 -14.38 -11.90 -36.98
C GLU A 83 -14.57 -10.41 -36.63
N TRP A 84 -15.76 -9.85 -36.90
CA TRP A 84 -16.06 -8.43 -36.70
C TRP A 84 -16.86 -8.23 -35.41
N GLU A 85 -16.19 -7.75 -34.37
CA GLU A 85 -16.80 -7.59 -33.04
C GLU A 85 -18.03 -6.68 -33.07
N GLY A 86 -19.16 -7.21 -32.59
CA GLY A 86 -20.43 -6.47 -32.53
C GLY A 86 -21.08 -6.18 -33.88
N ILE A 87 -20.59 -6.73 -34.99
CA ILE A 87 -21.22 -6.61 -36.31
C ILE A 87 -21.82 -7.98 -36.70
N GLU A 88 -23.06 -7.98 -37.21
CA GLU A 88 -23.81 -9.20 -37.57
C GLU A 88 -24.44 -9.13 -38.99
N ASP A 89 -24.04 -8.16 -39.83
CA ASP A 89 -24.59 -7.96 -41.19
C ASP A 89 -23.52 -8.09 -42.29
N ASP A 90 -23.47 -9.25 -42.96
CA ASP A 90 -22.60 -9.52 -44.11
C ASP A 90 -22.75 -8.49 -45.24
N ASN A 91 -23.95 -7.94 -45.46
CA ASN A 91 -24.14 -6.98 -46.54
C ASN A 91 -23.52 -5.63 -46.22
N TYR A 92 -23.55 -5.26 -44.94
CA TYR A 92 -22.90 -4.07 -44.44
C TYR A 92 -21.37 -4.20 -44.56
N LEU A 93 -20.81 -5.33 -44.17
CA LEU A 93 -19.39 -5.63 -44.37
C LEU A 93 -19.03 -5.59 -45.87
N ALA A 94 -19.83 -6.21 -46.74
CA ALA A 94 -19.59 -6.17 -48.18
C ALA A 94 -19.67 -4.76 -48.79
N ASP A 95 -20.51 -3.87 -48.26
CA ASP A 95 -20.53 -2.45 -48.64
C ASP A 95 -19.24 -1.75 -48.20
N TRP A 96 -18.73 -2.06 -47.00
CA TRP A 96 -17.47 -1.52 -46.49
C TRP A 96 -16.23 -2.09 -47.19
N GLY A 97 -16.27 -3.32 -47.68
CA GLY A 97 -15.21 -3.89 -48.50
C GLY A 97 -15.01 -3.11 -49.80
N GLU A 98 -16.11 -2.69 -50.44
CA GLU A 98 -16.04 -1.79 -51.60
C GLU A 98 -15.48 -0.41 -51.21
N ASN A 99 -15.85 0.12 -50.03
CA ASN A 99 -15.33 1.41 -49.55
C ASN A 99 -13.83 1.36 -49.21
N ALA A 100 -13.35 0.26 -48.62
CA ALA A 100 -11.94 0.04 -48.30
C ALA A 100 -11.11 -0.07 -49.58
N LYS A 101 -11.61 -0.81 -50.58
CA LYS A 101 -11.03 -0.87 -51.91
C LYS A 101 -10.97 0.50 -52.60
N ASP A 102 -12.07 1.25 -52.60
CA ASP A 102 -12.11 2.59 -53.18
C ASP A 102 -11.11 3.53 -52.48
N TYR A 103 -10.97 3.42 -51.15
CA TYR A 103 -9.98 4.16 -50.40
C TYR A 103 -8.54 3.80 -50.84
N ALA A 104 -8.22 2.51 -50.91
CA ALA A 104 -6.92 2.01 -51.38
C ALA A 104 -6.56 2.55 -52.78
N GLN A 105 -7.49 2.46 -53.73
CA GLN A 105 -7.31 2.93 -55.10
C GLN A 105 -7.09 4.44 -55.21
N ASN A 106 -7.68 5.22 -54.29
CA ASN A 106 -7.49 6.67 -54.26
C ASN A 106 -6.15 7.08 -53.66
N GLU A 107 -5.65 6.33 -52.67
CA GLU A 107 -4.32 6.57 -52.09
C GLU A 107 -3.20 6.06 -53.01
N PHE A 108 -3.46 5.01 -53.82
CA PHE A 108 -2.50 4.41 -54.75
C PHE A 108 -2.99 4.38 -56.19
N PRO A 109 -3.04 5.53 -56.89
CA PRO A 109 -3.16 5.53 -58.35
C PRO A 109 -2.02 4.72 -59.01
N ASP A 110 -2.29 4.14 -60.19
CA ASP A 110 -1.28 3.38 -60.96
C ASP A 110 0.02 4.17 -61.14
N GLY A 111 1.14 3.55 -60.76
CA GLY A 111 2.46 4.16 -60.76
C GLY A 111 2.86 4.89 -59.47
N THR A 112 2.10 4.73 -58.38
CA THR A 112 2.45 5.35 -57.08
C THR A 112 3.74 4.73 -56.52
N PRO A 113 4.79 5.53 -56.27
CA PRO A 113 6.00 5.04 -55.63
C PRO A 113 5.71 4.65 -54.18
N CYS A 114 6.25 3.53 -53.74
CA CYS A 114 6.10 3.03 -52.38
C CYS A 114 7.41 2.37 -51.90
N GLN A 115 7.43 2.03 -50.62
CA GLN A 115 8.44 1.16 -50.05
C GLN A 115 7.76 0.02 -49.29
N ILE A 116 8.36 -1.17 -49.34
CA ILE A 116 7.87 -2.35 -48.62
C ILE A 116 8.91 -2.87 -47.63
N ALA A 117 8.46 -3.46 -46.52
CA ALA A 117 9.31 -4.14 -45.55
C ALA A 117 8.63 -5.39 -44.98
N VAL A 118 9.40 -6.44 -44.77
CA VAL A 118 8.94 -7.70 -44.14
C VAL A 118 9.10 -7.63 -42.62
N ASP A 119 8.29 -8.41 -41.91
CA ASP A 119 8.37 -8.58 -40.45
C ASP A 119 9.34 -9.71 -40.06
N GLU A 120 9.92 -9.65 -38.86
CA GLU A 120 10.88 -10.66 -38.40
C GLU A 120 10.25 -11.93 -37.83
N ASN A 121 9.00 -11.84 -37.38
CA ASN A 121 8.26 -12.95 -36.78
C ASN A 121 7.43 -13.70 -37.81
N GLU A 122 7.08 -13.06 -38.92
CA GLU A 122 6.30 -13.63 -40.01
C GLU A 122 7.14 -14.36 -41.06
N ASP A 123 6.50 -15.29 -41.76
CA ASP A 123 7.05 -15.83 -42.99
C ASP A 123 7.10 -14.74 -44.07
N THR A 124 8.05 -14.84 -45.00
CA THR A 124 8.17 -13.86 -46.10
C THR A 124 7.01 -13.96 -47.08
N PHE A 125 6.48 -15.16 -47.28
CA PHE A 125 5.38 -15.41 -48.20
C PHE A 125 4.30 -16.26 -47.54
N ASP A 126 3.05 -15.98 -47.88
CA ASP A 126 1.94 -16.79 -47.44
C ASP A 126 1.83 -18.11 -48.26
N PRO A 127 0.93 -19.04 -47.89
CA PRO A 127 0.71 -20.30 -48.63
C PRO A 127 0.22 -20.13 -50.08
N PHE A 128 -0.17 -18.93 -50.49
CA PHE A 128 -0.62 -18.57 -51.84
C PHE A 128 0.46 -17.89 -52.69
N ASP A 129 1.70 -17.85 -52.20
CA ASP A 129 2.85 -17.17 -52.81
C ASP A 129 2.75 -15.63 -52.83
N ARG A 130 1.93 -15.01 -51.96
CA ARG A 130 1.88 -13.53 -51.78
C ARG A 130 2.95 -13.07 -50.79
N LEU A 131 3.60 -11.95 -51.08
CA LEU A 131 4.62 -11.33 -50.20
C LEU A 131 3.95 -10.64 -49.02
N LEU A 132 4.32 -11.02 -47.80
CA LEU A 132 3.80 -10.44 -46.56
C LEU A 132 4.61 -9.20 -46.20
N ALA A 133 4.01 -8.01 -46.29
CA ALA A 133 4.74 -6.77 -46.06
C ALA A 133 3.93 -5.62 -45.46
N TYR A 134 4.65 -4.72 -44.80
CA TYR A 134 4.23 -3.35 -44.55
C TYR A 134 4.52 -2.49 -45.78
N VAL A 135 3.61 -1.59 -46.12
CA VAL A 135 3.78 -0.65 -47.25
C VAL A 135 3.74 0.78 -46.73
N ARG A 136 4.71 1.60 -47.14
CA ARG A 136 4.70 3.04 -46.87
C ARG A 136 4.83 3.88 -48.13
N TYR A 137 4.25 5.08 -48.11
CA TYR A 137 4.11 5.95 -49.27
C TYR A 137 4.12 7.45 -48.89
N ASP A 138 4.33 8.29 -49.91
CA ASP A 138 4.30 9.74 -49.82
C ASP A 138 2.87 10.25 -50.04
N LYS A 139 2.16 10.45 -48.93
CA LYS A 139 0.73 10.81 -48.93
C LYS A 139 0.46 12.27 -49.27
N ASP A 140 1.33 13.19 -48.88
CA ASP A 140 1.13 14.63 -49.09
C ASP A 140 1.92 15.19 -50.30
N GLY A 141 2.75 14.36 -50.92
CA GLY A 141 3.51 14.68 -52.12
C GLY A 141 4.76 15.50 -51.83
N ASP A 142 5.27 15.47 -50.59
CA ASP A 142 6.45 16.23 -50.16
C ASP A 142 7.78 15.52 -50.47
N GLY A 143 7.71 14.27 -50.91
CA GLY A 143 8.83 13.38 -51.23
C GLY A 143 9.23 12.43 -50.10
N SER A 144 8.53 12.44 -48.94
CA SER A 144 8.84 11.61 -47.79
C SER A 144 7.92 10.39 -47.68
N MET A 145 8.52 9.20 -47.55
CA MET A 145 7.81 7.92 -47.46
C MET A 145 7.44 7.59 -46.01
N ASP A 146 6.68 8.47 -45.35
CA ASP A 146 6.47 8.40 -43.90
C ASP A 146 5.10 7.83 -43.49
N THR A 147 4.14 7.72 -44.41
CA THR A 147 2.83 7.11 -44.09
C THR A 147 2.91 5.61 -44.31
N VAL A 148 2.79 4.82 -43.23
CA VAL A 148 2.58 3.37 -43.32
C VAL A 148 1.10 3.12 -43.59
N TYR A 149 0.77 2.65 -44.79
CA TYR A 149 -0.61 2.39 -45.21
C TYR A 149 -1.30 1.41 -44.25
N ASN A 150 -0.61 0.33 -43.89
CA ASN A 150 -1.19 -0.74 -43.09
C ASN A 150 -1.81 -0.21 -41.77
N TYR A 151 -1.04 0.59 -41.03
CA TYR A 151 -1.51 1.25 -39.81
C TYR A 151 -2.60 2.31 -40.08
N ASP A 152 -2.48 3.11 -41.14
CA ASP A 152 -3.44 4.18 -41.43
C ASP A 152 -4.83 3.65 -41.83
N VAL A 153 -4.92 2.46 -42.45
CA VAL A 153 -6.20 1.81 -42.78
C VAL A 153 -6.94 1.39 -41.51
N VAL A 154 -6.24 0.71 -40.60
CA VAL A 154 -6.77 0.25 -39.30
C VAL A 154 -7.21 1.44 -38.45
N ARG A 155 -6.32 2.43 -38.24
CA ARG A 155 -6.61 3.65 -37.46
C ARG A 155 -7.80 4.46 -37.99
N LYS A 156 -8.11 4.31 -39.27
CA LYS A 156 -9.27 4.98 -39.89
C LYS A 156 -10.56 4.15 -39.79
N GLY A 157 -10.52 2.90 -39.35
CA GLY A 157 -11.68 2.02 -39.30
C GLY A 157 -12.12 1.49 -40.67
N TYR A 158 -11.17 1.29 -41.60
CA TYR A 158 -11.46 0.57 -42.85
C TYR A 158 -11.19 -0.93 -42.76
N ALA A 159 -10.43 -1.36 -41.76
CA ALA A 159 -9.96 -2.72 -41.56
C ALA A 159 -10.02 -3.08 -40.07
N ARG A 160 -10.15 -4.38 -39.81
CA ARG A 160 -9.81 -4.99 -38.52
C ARG A 160 -8.32 -5.34 -38.48
N VAL A 161 -7.78 -5.61 -37.29
CA VAL A 161 -6.47 -6.27 -37.19
C VAL A 161 -6.70 -7.77 -37.26
N TYR A 162 -5.96 -8.44 -38.14
CA TYR A 162 -5.83 -9.89 -38.02
C TYR A 162 -4.66 -10.21 -37.08
N SER A 163 -4.88 -11.12 -36.15
CA SER A 163 -3.96 -11.41 -35.05
C SER A 163 -2.95 -12.48 -35.45
N SER A 164 -1.74 -12.08 -35.85
CA SER A 164 -0.59 -12.97 -36.00
C SER A 164 0.58 -12.54 -35.10
N SER A 165 1.69 -13.28 -35.11
CA SER A 165 2.85 -13.00 -34.24
C SER A 165 3.68 -11.76 -34.67
N LEU A 166 3.13 -10.92 -35.55
CA LEU A 166 3.77 -9.73 -36.12
C LEU A 166 4.23 -8.73 -35.04
N THR A 167 5.37 -8.07 -35.24
CA THR A 167 5.99 -7.19 -34.23
C THR A 167 5.16 -5.95 -33.90
N LYS A 168 4.31 -5.53 -34.82
CA LYS A 168 3.43 -4.36 -34.70
C LYS A 168 2.01 -4.68 -34.22
N HIS A 169 1.73 -5.91 -33.79
CA HIS A 169 0.38 -6.36 -33.44
C HIS A 169 -0.31 -5.42 -32.46
N ASP A 170 0.31 -5.19 -31.29
CA ASP A 170 -0.32 -4.43 -30.22
C ASP A 170 -0.44 -2.92 -30.57
N GLU A 171 0.45 -2.39 -31.41
CA GLU A 171 0.32 -1.03 -31.99
C GLU A 171 -0.94 -0.91 -32.87
N TYR A 172 -1.20 -1.93 -33.68
CA TYR A 172 -2.29 -1.95 -34.63
C TYR A 172 -3.61 -2.22 -33.93
N TRP A 173 -3.60 -3.15 -32.99
CA TRP A 173 -4.76 -3.45 -32.15
C TRP A 173 -5.25 -2.20 -31.42
N GLN A 174 -4.34 -1.41 -30.83
CA GLN A 174 -4.73 -0.15 -30.19
C GLN A 174 -5.40 0.82 -31.17
N ALA A 175 -4.92 0.88 -32.42
CA ALA A 175 -5.51 1.74 -33.45
C ALA A 175 -6.90 1.25 -33.90
N GLU A 176 -7.14 -0.07 -33.92
CA GLU A 176 -8.46 -0.64 -34.14
C GLU A 176 -9.41 -0.33 -32.98
N HIS A 177 -8.95 -0.54 -31.74
CA HIS A 177 -9.74 -0.25 -30.54
C HIS A 177 -10.17 1.23 -30.48
N ASP A 178 -9.26 2.16 -30.80
CA ASP A 178 -9.57 3.59 -30.92
C ASP A 178 -10.60 3.85 -32.03
N ALA A 179 -10.45 3.20 -33.20
CA ALA A 179 -11.38 3.35 -34.30
C ALA A 179 -12.77 2.79 -34.00
N GLN A 180 -12.85 1.69 -33.26
CA GLN A 180 -14.08 1.07 -32.81
C GLN A 180 -14.80 1.93 -31.79
N SER A 181 -14.09 2.39 -30.74
CA SER A 181 -14.66 3.25 -29.69
C SER A 181 -15.15 4.61 -30.21
N GLU A 182 -14.51 5.14 -31.25
CA GLU A 182 -14.94 6.36 -31.95
C GLU A 182 -16.06 6.11 -32.98
N GLY A 183 -16.45 4.86 -33.23
CA GLY A 183 -17.44 4.49 -34.24
C GLY A 183 -17.03 4.90 -35.65
N LEU A 184 -15.74 4.76 -35.98
CA LEU A 184 -15.23 5.15 -37.29
C LEU A 184 -15.59 4.11 -38.35
N ARG A 185 -16.25 4.58 -39.42
CA ARG A 185 -16.41 3.83 -40.67
C ARG A 185 -17.04 2.44 -40.47
N VAL A 186 -16.32 1.34 -40.70
CA VAL A 186 -16.87 -0.02 -40.56
C VAL A 186 -17.44 -0.23 -39.15
N TRP A 187 -16.84 0.39 -38.14
CA TRP A 187 -17.26 0.27 -36.75
C TRP A 187 -18.54 1.04 -36.40
N GLN A 188 -19.17 1.76 -37.33
CA GLN A 188 -20.43 2.48 -37.07
C GLN A 188 -21.61 1.59 -36.69
N GLN A 189 -21.56 0.31 -37.06
CA GLN A 189 -22.56 -0.69 -36.68
C GLN A 189 -22.07 -1.68 -35.61
N SER A 190 -20.85 -1.51 -35.11
CA SER A 190 -20.36 -2.35 -34.02
C SER A 190 -21.17 -2.04 -32.76
N ASP A 191 -21.85 -3.06 -32.26
CA ASP A 191 -22.65 -3.00 -31.04
C ASP A 191 -22.45 -4.28 -30.21
N PRO A 192 -21.26 -4.46 -29.58
CA PRO A 192 -20.93 -5.68 -28.86
C PRO A 192 -21.88 -5.96 -27.67
N GLU A 193 -22.49 -4.91 -27.09
CA GLU A 193 -23.44 -5.04 -25.98
C GLU A 193 -24.78 -5.69 -26.40
N ASN A 194 -25.07 -5.74 -27.69
CA ASN A 194 -26.32 -6.27 -28.24
C ASN A 194 -26.09 -7.45 -29.21
N THR A 195 -24.91 -8.07 -29.19
CA THR A 195 -24.63 -9.29 -29.96
C THR A 195 -25.54 -10.44 -29.53
N SER A 196 -25.97 -11.26 -30.49
CA SER A 196 -26.87 -12.38 -30.23
C SER A 196 -26.16 -13.50 -29.46
N GLU A 197 -26.80 -14.01 -28.39
CA GLU A 197 -26.31 -15.20 -27.66
C GLU A 197 -26.36 -16.45 -28.55
N VAL A 198 -25.26 -17.22 -28.56
CA VAL A 198 -25.10 -18.48 -29.29
C VAL A 198 -24.49 -19.56 -28.39
N ASP A 199 -24.86 -20.82 -28.59
CA ASP A 199 -24.18 -22.01 -28.02
C ASP A 199 -23.99 -22.06 -26.48
N ASN A 200 -24.92 -21.48 -25.70
CA ASN A 200 -24.81 -21.39 -24.23
C ASN A 200 -25.62 -22.45 -23.45
N ASP A 201 -25.74 -23.65 -23.99
CA ASP A 201 -26.39 -24.76 -23.29
C ASP A 201 -25.47 -25.37 -22.22
N PRO A 202 -26.00 -25.99 -21.14
CA PRO A 202 -25.19 -26.69 -20.15
C PRO A 202 -24.29 -27.77 -20.75
N VAL A 203 -23.11 -27.95 -20.17
CA VAL A 203 -22.07 -28.87 -20.64
C VAL A 203 -22.44 -30.32 -20.32
N SER A 204 -22.60 -31.10 -21.36
CA SER A 204 -22.88 -32.54 -21.33
C SER A 204 -21.72 -33.38 -21.87
N THR A 205 -20.93 -32.83 -22.79
CA THR A 205 -19.77 -33.44 -23.44
C THR A 205 -18.74 -32.38 -23.79
N VAL A 206 -17.46 -32.64 -23.54
CA VAL A 206 -16.35 -31.79 -24.00
C VAL A 206 -15.48 -32.59 -24.96
N TYR A 207 -15.00 -31.94 -26.03
CA TYR A 207 -14.08 -32.52 -26.98
C TYR A 207 -12.65 -31.98 -26.78
N PHE A 208 -11.64 -32.81 -27.08
CA PHE A 208 -10.23 -32.52 -26.87
C PHE A 208 -9.43 -32.99 -28.10
N PRO A 209 -9.14 -32.09 -29.06
CA PRO A 209 -8.40 -32.43 -30.26
C PRO A 209 -6.89 -32.57 -29.96
N ASN A 210 -6.28 -33.65 -30.45
CA ASN A 210 -4.85 -33.93 -30.32
C ASN A 210 -4.34 -33.75 -28.88
N ALA A 211 -5.03 -34.35 -27.94
CA ALA A 211 -4.84 -34.13 -26.51
C ALA A 211 -3.57 -34.79 -25.93
N SER A 212 -2.91 -34.07 -25.03
CA SER A 212 -1.98 -34.65 -24.03
C SER A 212 -2.63 -34.59 -22.66
N SER A 213 -2.50 -35.62 -21.84
CA SER A 213 -3.09 -35.61 -20.50
C SER A 213 -2.37 -34.64 -19.55
N VAL A 214 -2.94 -34.36 -18.39
CA VAL A 214 -2.41 -33.40 -17.41
C VAL A 214 -1.70 -34.12 -16.25
N ARG A 215 -0.67 -33.50 -15.67
CA ARG A 215 0.07 -34.05 -14.53
C ARG A 215 0.64 -32.92 -13.66
N THR A 216 1.37 -33.28 -12.62
CA THR A 216 2.20 -32.33 -11.86
C THR A 216 3.67 -32.45 -12.24
N SER A 217 4.51 -31.51 -11.79
CA SER A 217 5.96 -31.59 -11.96
C SER A 217 6.58 -32.81 -11.27
N ASP A 218 5.92 -33.34 -10.23
CA ASP A 218 6.43 -34.43 -9.40
C ASP A 218 5.76 -35.79 -9.68
N GLY A 219 4.72 -35.84 -10.51
CA GLY A 219 4.04 -37.09 -10.81
C GLY A 219 2.60 -36.92 -11.24
N ALA A 220 1.77 -37.89 -10.85
CA ALA A 220 0.35 -37.87 -11.13
C ALA A 220 -0.33 -36.70 -10.40
N ILE A 221 -1.31 -36.08 -11.06
CA ILE A 221 -2.20 -35.09 -10.42
C ILE A 221 -3.19 -35.79 -9.49
N ALA A 222 -3.56 -35.13 -8.39
CA ALA A 222 -4.55 -35.63 -7.44
C ALA A 222 -5.97 -35.41 -7.97
N ASP A 223 -6.88 -36.34 -7.71
CA ASP A 223 -8.24 -36.30 -8.26
C ASP A 223 -9.02 -35.03 -7.90
N SER A 224 -8.79 -34.47 -6.71
CA SER A 224 -9.41 -33.22 -6.25
C SER A 224 -9.01 -31.98 -7.06
N ARG A 225 -8.18 -32.13 -8.09
CA ARG A 225 -7.72 -31.06 -8.99
C ARG A 225 -8.06 -31.37 -10.45
N VAL A 226 -8.89 -32.38 -10.73
CA VAL A 226 -9.20 -32.84 -12.08
C VAL A 226 -10.70 -32.75 -12.33
N PRO A 227 -11.20 -31.66 -12.94
CA PRO A 227 -12.62 -31.54 -13.26
C PRO A 227 -13.08 -32.44 -14.41
N VAL A 228 -12.18 -32.79 -15.33
CA VAL A 228 -12.51 -33.57 -16.53
C VAL A 228 -11.50 -34.69 -16.72
N TYR A 229 -11.99 -35.92 -16.77
CA TYR A 229 -11.25 -37.11 -17.14
C TYR A 229 -11.66 -37.57 -18.53
N ALA A 230 -10.82 -38.35 -19.19
CA ALA A 230 -11.23 -39.06 -20.40
C ALA A 230 -12.18 -40.22 -20.07
N GLU A 231 -12.82 -40.77 -21.11
CA GLU A 231 -13.68 -41.95 -20.97
C GLU A 231 -12.85 -43.20 -20.63
N SER A 232 -13.48 -44.19 -19.98
CA SER A 232 -12.80 -45.42 -19.56
C SER A 232 -12.26 -46.29 -20.73
N THR A 233 -12.69 -46.02 -21.96
CA THR A 233 -12.20 -46.67 -23.19
C THR A 233 -10.97 -45.99 -23.78
N THR A 234 -10.63 -44.80 -23.29
CA THR A 234 -9.53 -43.99 -23.80
C THR A 234 -8.18 -44.62 -23.47
N THR A 235 -7.21 -44.44 -24.36
CA THR A 235 -5.85 -44.99 -24.27
C THR A 235 -4.81 -43.90 -24.47
N GLN A 236 -3.58 -44.14 -23.98
CA GLN A 236 -2.45 -43.22 -24.12
C GLN A 236 -1.32 -43.85 -24.94
N SER A 237 -0.75 -43.06 -25.84
CA SER A 237 0.58 -43.32 -26.41
C SER A 237 1.61 -42.47 -25.69
N LEU A 238 2.50 -43.11 -24.93
CA LEU A 238 3.47 -42.41 -24.08
C LEU A 238 4.79 -42.12 -24.81
N ASP A 239 5.27 -40.89 -24.65
CA ASP A 239 6.64 -40.50 -24.94
C ASP A 239 7.56 -40.69 -23.73
N SER A 240 8.86 -40.49 -23.94
CA SER A 240 9.85 -40.61 -22.86
C SER A 240 9.56 -39.63 -21.72
N GLY A 241 9.38 -40.17 -20.51
CA GLY A 241 9.10 -39.40 -19.31
C GLY A 241 7.62 -39.09 -19.08
N GLY A 242 6.72 -39.62 -19.91
CA GLY A 242 5.28 -39.57 -19.70
C GLY A 242 4.81 -40.46 -18.55
N ILE A 243 3.67 -40.11 -17.96
CA ILE A 243 2.98 -40.86 -16.91
C ILE A 243 1.85 -41.66 -17.55
N ASP A 244 1.79 -42.96 -17.24
CA ASP A 244 0.71 -43.85 -17.60
C ASP A 244 -0.41 -43.74 -16.55
N TYR A 245 -1.61 -43.38 -16.97
CA TYR A 245 -2.77 -43.20 -16.11
C TYR A 245 -3.79 -44.32 -16.29
N SER A 246 -4.39 -44.76 -15.18
CA SER A 246 -5.57 -45.63 -15.25
C SER A 246 -6.86 -44.87 -15.55
N GLU A 247 -6.93 -43.61 -15.11
CA GLU A 247 -7.98 -42.65 -15.43
C GLU A 247 -7.26 -41.37 -15.90
N ILE A 248 -7.48 -40.99 -17.15
CA ILE A 248 -6.63 -40.01 -17.85
C ILE A 248 -7.17 -38.60 -17.57
N PRO A 249 -6.44 -37.73 -16.85
CA PRO A 249 -6.87 -36.36 -16.59
C PRO A 249 -6.72 -35.49 -17.83
N MET A 250 -7.80 -34.85 -18.28
CA MET A 250 -7.82 -33.99 -19.47
C MET A 250 -7.68 -32.52 -19.12
N VAL A 251 -8.13 -32.13 -17.92
CA VAL A 251 -8.01 -30.78 -17.37
C VAL A 251 -7.50 -30.88 -15.94
N GLY A 252 -6.54 -30.05 -15.57
CA GLY A 252 -6.06 -29.92 -14.20
C GLY A 252 -6.19 -28.47 -13.72
N VAL A 253 -6.59 -28.27 -12.47
CA VAL A 253 -6.79 -26.95 -11.86
C VAL A 253 -5.86 -26.74 -10.65
N ASP A 254 -5.42 -25.50 -10.49
CA ASP A 254 -4.61 -25.01 -9.37
C ASP A 254 -5.23 -23.70 -8.86
N GLU A 255 -6.23 -23.83 -8.00
CA GLU A 255 -6.95 -22.70 -7.41
C GLU A 255 -6.03 -21.78 -6.62
N ALA A 256 -4.95 -22.30 -6.02
CA ALA A 256 -3.99 -21.49 -5.27
C ALA A 256 -3.19 -20.53 -6.16
N ASN A 257 -3.14 -20.79 -7.47
CA ASN A 257 -2.41 -19.99 -8.45
C ASN A 257 -3.32 -19.56 -9.62
N ASN A 258 -4.66 -19.56 -9.46
CA ASN A 258 -5.64 -19.18 -10.49
C ASN A 258 -5.32 -19.74 -11.89
N THR A 259 -4.84 -20.99 -11.95
CA THR A 259 -4.29 -21.58 -13.18
C THR A 259 -4.96 -22.91 -13.51
N ALA A 260 -5.22 -23.14 -14.79
CA ALA A 260 -5.56 -24.46 -15.31
C ALA A 260 -4.59 -24.90 -16.41
N VAL A 261 -4.39 -26.21 -16.54
CA VAL A 261 -3.77 -26.82 -17.72
C VAL A 261 -4.83 -27.68 -18.43
N ILE A 262 -4.99 -27.46 -19.72
CA ILE A 262 -5.95 -28.16 -20.58
C ILE A 262 -5.18 -28.94 -21.65
N GLY A 263 -5.48 -30.23 -21.71
CA GLY A 263 -4.92 -31.18 -22.66
C GLY A 263 -5.56 -31.12 -24.03
N GLY A 264 -5.49 -29.99 -24.72
CA GLY A 264 -5.98 -29.82 -26.08
C GLY A 264 -6.29 -28.36 -26.40
N LEU A 265 -6.42 -28.05 -27.70
CA LEU A 265 -6.80 -26.72 -28.19
C LEU A 265 -8.27 -26.73 -28.63
N PHE A 266 -9.18 -26.98 -27.68
CA PHE A 266 -10.58 -27.23 -28.02
C PHE A 266 -11.35 -25.96 -28.45
N ILE A 267 -10.77 -24.76 -28.36
CA ILE A 267 -11.36 -23.54 -28.92
C ILE A 267 -10.76 -23.17 -30.28
N ASN A 268 -9.93 -24.06 -30.84
CA ASN A 268 -9.42 -23.88 -32.20
C ASN A 268 -10.53 -24.24 -33.19
N GLU A 269 -11.03 -23.25 -33.91
CA GLU A 269 -12.14 -23.42 -34.85
C GLU A 269 -11.86 -24.43 -35.98
N ALA A 270 -10.58 -24.63 -36.36
CA ALA A 270 -10.22 -25.60 -37.38
C ALA A 270 -10.53 -27.05 -36.95
N ASN A 271 -10.73 -27.26 -35.65
CA ASN A 271 -11.10 -28.54 -35.06
C ASN A 271 -12.57 -28.60 -34.62
N GLU A 272 -13.33 -27.50 -34.67
CA GLU A 272 -14.74 -27.46 -34.26
C GLU A 272 -15.67 -28.00 -35.37
N GLY A 273 -16.55 -28.93 -35.01
CA GLY A 273 -17.67 -29.37 -35.86
C GLY A 273 -18.93 -28.51 -35.68
N ASP A 274 -19.95 -28.73 -36.53
CA ASP A 274 -21.20 -27.94 -36.55
C ASP A 274 -22.05 -28.04 -35.25
N ASP A 275 -21.78 -29.00 -34.35
CA ASP A 275 -22.60 -29.32 -33.16
C ASP A 275 -21.81 -29.21 -31.82
N GLU A 276 -20.67 -28.51 -31.80
CA GLU A 276 -19.72 -28.51 -30.67
C GLU A 276 -19.68 -27.14 -29.97
N GLY A 277 -20.74 -26.81 -29.21
CA GLY A 277 -20.83 -25.54 -28.48
C GLY A 277 -20.27 -25.55 -27.04
N GLU A 278 -20.36 -26.72 -26.39
CA GLU A 278 -20.31 -26.83 -24.93
C GLU A 278 -18.91 -26.62 -24.32
N HIS A 279 -17.83 -26.82 -25.07
CA HIS A 279 -16.47 -26.56 -24.58
C HIS A 279 -16.18 -25.08 -24.34
N LYS A 280 -16.87 -24.19 -25.07
CA LYS A 280 -16.81 -22.72 -24.89
C LYS A 280 -17.43 -22.33 -23.55
N VAL A 281 -18.56 -22.95 -23.22
CA VAL A 281 -19.25 -22.83 -21.92
C VAL A 281 -18.35 -23.34 -20.80
N PHE A 282 -17.79 -24.55 -20.94
CA PHE A 282 -16.87 -25.12 -19.95
C PHE A 282 -15.67 -24.21 -19.69
N LEU A 283 -15.01 -23.73 -20.74
CA LEU A 283 -13.85 -22.85 -20.60
C LEU A 283 -14.20 -21.54 -19.89
N SER A 284 -15.35 -20.96 -20.21
CA SER A 284 -15.75 -19.68 -19.64
C SER A 284 -16.13 -19.81 -18.16
N ASN A 285 -16.85 -20.89 -17.79
CA ASN A 285 -17.05 -21.24 -16.38
C ASN A 285 -15.72 -21.50 -15.66
N LEU A 286 -14.75 -22.16 -16.31
CA LEU A 286 -13.43 -22.42 -15.72
C LEU A 286 -12.62 -21.14 -15.51
N ILE A 287 -12.71 -20.20 -16.44
CA ILE A 287 -12.10 -18.87 -16.31
C ILE A 287 -12.69 -18.15 -15.09
N ASP A 288 -14.01 -18.08 -14.96
CA ASP A 288 -14.67 -17.39 -13.84
C ASP A 288 -14.52 -18.15 -12.51
N TYR A 289 -14.37 -19.48 -12.56
CA TYR A 289 -14.05 -20.28 -11.37
C TYR A 289 -12.66 -19.94 -10.80
N LEU A 290 -11.71 -19.59 -11.65
CA LEU A 290 -10.33 -19.29 -11.25
C LEU A 290 -10.05 -17.79 -11.09
N SER A 291 -10.83 -16.93 -11.75
CA SER A 291 -10.60 -15.50 -11.76
C SER A 291 -11.51 -14.79 -10.77
N SER A 292 -10.94 -13.87 -10.00
CA SER A 292 -11.70 -12.86 -9.24
C SER A 292 -11.90 -11.57 -10.03
N LYS A 293 -11.36 -11.51 -11.26
CA LYS A 293 -11.45 -10.34 -12.14
C LYS A 293 -12.59 -10.46 -13.13
N ALA A 294 -13.20 -9.32 -13.41
CA ALA A 294 -14.06 -9.14 -14.58
C ALA A 294 -13.22 -8.73 -15.80
N GLY A 295 -13.89 -8.52 -16.93
CA GLY A 295 -13.29 -7.97 -18.14
C GLY A 295 -13.10 -9.00 -19.24
N LYS A 296 -12.05 -8.82 -20.05
CA LYS A 296 -11.86 -9.55 -21.32
C LYS A 296 -11.15 -10.88 -21.15
N VAL A 297 -11.36 -11.79 -22.09
CA VAL A 297 -10.52 -12.99 -22.26
C VAL A 297 -9.45 -12.70 -23.29
N LEU A 298 -8.18 -12.81 -22.90
CA LEU A 298 -7.05 -12.58 -23.77
C LEU A 298 -6.53 -13.90 -24.37
N ILE A 299 -6.10 -13.89 -25.63
CA ILE A 299 -5.31 -14.94 -26.26
C ILE A 299 -3.90 -14.42 -26.48
N GLU A 300 -2.91 -15.09 -25.92
CA GLU A 300 -1.51 -14.83 -26.27
C GLU A 300 -1.26 -15.41 -27.67
N GLY A 301 -0.94 -14.57 -28.66
CA GLY A 301 -0.69 -14.92 -30.06
C GLY A 301 0.74 -14.65 -30.53
N GLY A 302 1.60 -14.21 -29.61
CA GLY A 302 3.00 -13.93 -29.84
C GLY A 302 3.84 -15.20 -30.00
N HIS A 303 5.15 -15.07 -29.78
CA HIS A 303 6.08 -16.21 -29.73
C HIS A 303 6.10 -17.14 -30.97
N ARG A 304 5.63 -16.67 -32.13
CA ARG A 304 5.58 -17.37 -33.44
C ARG A 304 4.67 -18.60 -33.45
N GLN A 305 3.48 -18.47 -32.89
CA GLN A 305 2.49 -19.55 -32.86
C GLN A 305 1.30 -19.37 -33.81
N PHE A 306 1.31 -18.32 -34.64
CA PHE A 306 0.28 -18.11 -35.66
C PHE A 306 0.24 -19.26 -36.68
N ASN A 307 -0.97 -19.73 -37.01
CA ASN A 307 -1.24 -20.81 -37.97
C ASN A 307 -0.50 -22.13 -37.62
N ALA A 308 -0.33 -22.40 -36.33
CA ALA A 308 0.29 -23.61 -35.82
C ALA A 308 -0.75 -24.59 -35.28
N ASP A 309 -0.59 -25.89 -35.57
CA ASP A 309 -1.45 -26.97 -35.05
C ASP A 309 -1.21 -27.33 -33.56
N TYR A 310 -0.39 -26.52 -32.88
CA TYR A 310 -0.02 -26.62 -31.48
C TYR A 310 -0.21 -25.30 -30.71
N GLY A 311 -0.59 -24.22 -31.39
CA GLY A 311 -0.78 -22.89 -30.82
C GLY A 311 -2.17 -22.33 -31.12
N LEU A 312 -2.51 -21.24 -30.44
CA LEU A 312 -3.69 -20.44 -30.75
C LEU A 312 -3.29 -18.99 -31.03
N SER A 313 -4.06 -18.36 -31.90
CA SER A 313 -4.16 -16.92 -32.06
C SER A 313 -5.64 -16.54 -32.02
N CYS A 314 -5.97 -15.24 -31.95
CA CYS A 314 -7.38 -14.84 -32.03
C CYS A 314 -8.03 -15.21 -33.36
N GLU A 315 -7.27 -15.37 -34.44
CA GLU A 315 -7.80 -15.87 -35.71
C GLU A 315 -8.24 -17.34 -35.61
N ASP A 316 -7.69 -18.11 -34.67
CA ASP A 316 -8.08 -19.51 -34.45
C ASP A 316 -9.28 -19.64 -33.51
N THR A 317 -9.76 -18.54 -32.90
CA THR A 317 -10.75 -18.58 -31.80
C THR A 317 -11.99 -17.71 -32.09
N VAL A 318 -12.26 -17.38 -33.35
CA VAL A 318 -13.37 -16.49 -33.76
C VAL A 318 -14.76 -17.04 -33.40
N VAL A 319 -14.91 -18.37 -33.33
CA VAL A 319 -16.14 -19.00 -32.83
C VAL A 319 -16.30 -18.78 -31.33
N TYR A 320 -15.20 -18.87 -30.56
CA TYR A 320 -15.21 -18.58 -29.13
C TYR A 320 -15.43 -17.09 -28.85
N GLN A 321 -14.86 -16.21 -29.67
CA GLN A 321 -15.14 -14.78 -29.65
C GLN A 321 -16.64 -14.52 -29.78
N ARG A 322 -17.31 -15.08 -30.80
CA ARG A 322 -18.75 -14.85 -30.99
C ARG A 322 -19.59 -15.36 -29.83
N PHE A 323 -19.20 -16.49 -29.24
CA PHE A 323 -19.83 -16.97 -28.01
C PHE A 323 -19.68 -15.96 -26.87
N LEU A 324 -18.46 -15.47 -26.61
CA LEU A 324 -18.17 -14.51 -25.56
C LEU A 324 -18.93 -13.19 -25.75
N GLU A 325 -18.97 -12.65 -26.97
CA GLU A 325 -19.74 -11.45 -27.29
C GLU A 325 -21.22 -11.63 -26.95
N GLY A 326 -21.81 -12.76 -27.33
CA GLY A 326 -23.22 -13.07 -27.08
C GLY A 326 -23.60 -13.19 -25.60
N VAL A 327 -22.62 -13.43 -24.73
CA VAL A 327 -22.81 -13.43 -23.26
C VAL A 327 -22.29 -12.14 -22.60
N GLY A 328 -21.80 -11.16 -23.37
CA GLY A 328 -21.35 -9.86 -22.86
C GLY A 328 -19.91 -9.83 -22.34
N VAL A 329 -19.03 -10.70 -22.85
CA VAL A 329 -17.60 -10.74 -22.55
C VAL A 329 -16.81 -10.44 -23.81
N ALA A 330 -15.85 -9.51 -23.75
CA ALA A 330 -14.99 -9.21 -24.89
C ALA A 330 -13.79 -10.16 -24.99
N HIS A 331 -13.29 -10.33 -26.21
CA HIS A 331 -12.21 -11.25 -26.59
C HIS A 331 -11.11 -10.49 -27.32
N GLU A 332 -9.84 -10.83 -27.08
CA GLU A 332 -8.73 -9.99 -27.56
C GLU A 332 -7.38 -10.71 -27.68
N GLY A 333 -6.58 -10.41 -28.70
CA GLY A 333 -5.27 -11.07 -28.92
C GLY A 333 -4.10 -10.21 -28.50
N ILE A 334 -3.11 -10.72 -27.76
CA ILE A 334 -1.87 -10.02 -27.32
C ILE A 334 -0.65 -10.70 -27.92
N ASN A 335 0.37 -9.91 -28.26
CA ASN A 335 1.71 -10.46 -28.55
C ASN A 335 2.77 -10.15 -27.49
N ALA A 336 2.55 -9.15 -26.63
CA ALA A 336 3.46 -8.83 -25.53
C ALA A 336 2.74 -8.80 -24.19
N VAL A 337 3.04 -9.79 -23.33
CA VAL A 337 2.40 -9.91 -22.00
C VAL A 337 3.02 -8.99 -20.94
N ASP A 338 4.22 -8.45 -21.17
CA ASP A 338 4.94 -7.56 -20.24
C ASP A 338 5.02 -6.10 -20.72
N SER A 339 4.27 -5.74 -21.76
CA SER A 339 4.31 -4.39 -22.33
C SER A 339 3.53 -3.39 -21.48
N ASP A 340 4.23 -2.39 -20.96
CA ASP A 340 3.66 -1.17 -20.37
C ASP A 340 3.48 -0.04 -21.42
N THR A 341 3.73 -0.32 -22.70
CA THR A 341 3.76 0.72 -23.75
C THR A 341 2.36 1.21 -24.13
N TYR A 342 1.36 0.35 -23.93
CA TYR A 342 -0.06 0.61 -24.19
C TYR A 342 -0.86 0.44 -22.89
N GLU A 343 -2.20 0.46 -22.95
CA GLU A 343 -3.00 0.02 -21.80
C GLU A 343 -2.48 -1.35 -21.35
N ASN A 344 -2.19 -1.53 -20.06
CA ASN A 344 -1.74 -2.82 -19.57
C ASN A 344 -2.93 -3.78 -19.64
N ARG A 345 -3.01 -4.56 -20.71
CA ARG A 345 -4.17 -5.40 -21.04
C ARG A 345 -4.41 -6.50 -20.02
N LEU A 346 -3.36 -7.00 -19.37
CA LEU A 346 -3.51 -7.91 -18.23
C LEU A 346 -4.22 -7.24 -17.05
N SER A 347 -4.09 -5.92 -16.86
CA SER A 347 -4.71 -5.26 -15.71
C SER A 347 -6.25 -5.29 -15.77
N SER A 348 -6.83 -5.25 -16.97
CA SER A 348 -8.28 -5.22 -17.22
C SER A 348 -8.88 -6.55 -17.67
N ALA A 349 -8.08 -7.60 -17.81
CA ALA A 349 -8.54 -8.91 -18.26
C ALA A 349 -9.00 -9.79 -17.10
N ARG A 350 -9.99 -10.66 -17.37
CA ARG A 350 -10.38 -11.75 -16.47
C ARG A 350 -9.46 -12.95 -16.63
N ALA A 351 -9.01 -13.23 -17.85
CA ALA A 351 -8.12 -14.34 -18.14
C ALA A 351 -7.18 -14.07 -19.31
N ILE A 352 -6.07 -14.81 -19.34
CA ILE A 352 -5.24 -14.99 -20.52
C ILE A 352 -5.07 -16.49 -20.82
N ILE A 353 -5.21 -16.85 -22.09
CA ILE A 353 -4.95 -18.19 -22.62
C ILE A 353 -3.57 -18.19 -23.25
N VAL A 354 -2.72 -19.13 -22.82
CA VAL A 354 -1.34 -19.29 -23.29
C VAL A 354 -1.16 -20.70 -23.83
N THR A 355 -0.59 -20.82 -25.03
CA THR A 355 -0.42 -22.10 -25.72
C THR A 355 1.03 -22.57 -25.84
N ASN A 356 1.24 -23.76 -26.40
CA ASN A 356 2.59 -24.19 -26.73
C ASN A 356 3.21 -23.24 -27.77
N SER A 357 4.42 -22.77 -27.49
CA SER A 357 5.13 -21.83 -28.36
C SER A 357 6.51 -22.34 -28.76
N PRO A 358 7.01 -22.04 -29.98
CA PRO A 358 8.38 -22.38 -30.37
C PRO A 358 9.43 -21.49 -29.68
N GLN A 359 9.07 -20.26 -29.31
CA GLN A 359 9.94 -19.33 -28.59
C GLN A 359 9.64 -19.36 -27.09
N SER A 360 10.69 -19.33 -26.27
CA SER A 360 10.54 -19.26 -24.81
C SER A 360 10.13 -17.86 -24.37
N PHE A 361 9.21 -17.80 -23.41
CA PHE A 361 8.88 -16.58 -22.70
C PHE A 361 10.07 -16.09 -21.88
N THR A 362 10.30 -14.78 -21.91
CA THR A 362 11.32 -14.09 -21.14
C THR A 362 11.01 -14.11 -19.65
N THR A 363 11.96 -13.64 -18.82
CA THR A 363 11.73 -13.54 -17.38
C THR A 363 10.68 -12.47 -17.06
N SER A 364 10.71 -11.31 -17.72
CA SER A 364 9.75 -10.24 -17.49
C SER A 364 8.32 -10.66 -17.84
N GLU A 365 8.14 -11.40 -18.93
CA GLU A 365 6.83 -11.95 -19.31
C GLU A 365 6.27 -12.92 -18.27
N LYS A 366 7.12 -13.82 -17.76
CA LYS A 366 6.70 -14.75 -16.69
C LYS A 366 6.41 -14.03 -15.38
N ASP A 367 7.21 -13.02 -15.04
CA ASP A 367 6.97 -12.19 -13.85
C ASP A 367 5.66 -11.39 -13.99
N ALA A 368 5.33 -10.90 -15.19
CA ALA A 368 4.08 -10.21 -15.48
C ALA A 368 2.87 -11.16 -15.31
N LEU A 369 2.94 -12.38 -15.83
CA LEU A 369 1.90 -13.40 -15.64
C LEU A 369 1.75 -13.83 -14.17
N ALA A 370 2.85 -14.01 -13.45
CA ALA A 370 2.82 -14.33 -12.03
C ALA A 370 2.19 -13.19 -11.21
N ASN A 371 2.55 -11.94 -11.50
CA ASN A 371 1.93 -10.78 -10.88
C ASN A 371 0.44 -10.68 -11.22
N TYR A 372 0.06 -10.91 -12.48
CA TYR A 372 -1.33 -10.92 -12.91
C TYR A 372 -2.18 -11.94 -12.15
N VAL A 373 -1.66 -13.17 -11.98
CA VAL A 373 -2.28 -14.21 -11.14
C VAL A 373 -2.43 -13.76 -9.69
N SER A 374 -1.38 -13.19 -9.10
CA SER A 374 -1.43 -12.69 -7.72
C SER A 374 -2.44 -11.56 -7.51
N ASN A 375 -2.79 -10.84 -8.58
CA ASN A 375 -3.82 -9.81 -8.59
C ASN A 375 -5.20 -10.36 -9.00
N GLY A 376 -5.39 -11.68 -8.92
CA GLY A 376 -6.71 -12.30 -9.05
C GLY A 376 -7.13 -12.66 -10.48
N GLY A 377 -6.25 -12.49 -11.48
CA GLY A 377 -6.52 -12.91 -12.85
C GLY A 377 -6.24 -14.40 -13.10
N ALA A 378 -6.94 -15.02 -14.04
CA ALA A 378 -6.74 -16.43 -14.38
C ALA A 378 -5.77 -16.63 -15.56
N VAL A 379 -4.91 -17.64 -15.48
CA VAL A 379 -4.07 -18.08 -16.62
C VAL A 379 -4.48 -19.50 -17.04
N ILE A 380 -4.91 -19.65 -18.29
CA ILE A 380 -5.27 -20.95 -18.84
C ILE A 380 -4.16 -21.41 -19.79
N LEU A 381 -3.47 -22.49 -19.41
CA LEU A 381 -2.42 -23.08 -20.22
C LEU A 381 -3.02 -24.21 -21.06
N MET A 382 -3.15 -23.99 -22.37
CA MET A 382 -3.63 -25.04 -23.28
C MET A 382 -2.47 -25.64 -24.06
N GLY A 383 -2.51 -26.94 -24.34
CA GLY A 383 -1.53 -27.47 -25.28
C GLY A 383 -1.88 -28.82 -25.89
N SER A 384 -1.16 -29.11 -26.96
CA SER A 384 -1.43 -30.20 -27.89
C SER A 384 -0.31 -31.23 -27.88
N ALA A 385 -0.66 -32.49 -28.13
CA ALA A 385 0.28 -33.56 -28.43
C ALA A 385 1.09 -33.32 -29.71
N ASN A 386 0.62 -32.45 -30.62
CA ASN A 386 1.37 -32.04 -31.80
C ASN A 386 2.61 -31.19 -31.45
N ALA A 387 2.62 -30.57 -30.27
CA ALA A 387 3.76 -29.78 -29.81
C ALA A 387 5.01 -30.63 -29.59
N SER A 388 6.14 -30.16 -30.12
CA SER A 388 7.43 -30.78 -29.85
C SER A 388 7.77 -30.74 -28.35
N ALA A 389 8.68 -31.62 -27.90
CA ALA A 389 9.14 -31.61 -26.51
C ALA A 389 9.72 -30.25 -26.05
N THR A 390 10.33 -29.50 -26.97
CA THR A 390 10.84 -28.14 -26.69
C THR A 390 9.69 -27.16 -26.47
N MET A 391 8.68 -27.15 -27.35
CA MET A 391 7.52 -26.28 -27.23
C MET A 391 6.70 -26.59 -25.95
N ARG A 392 6.58 -27.87 -25.62
CA ARG A 392 5.98 -28.31 -24.36
C ARG A 392 6.77 -27.80 -23.15
N SER A 393 8.10 -27.84 -23.22
CA SER A 393 8.98 -27.29 -22.18
C SER A 393 8.81 -25.78 -22.01
N ASN A 394 8.62 -25.02 -23.10
CA ASN A 394 8.35 -23.58 -23.01
C ASN A 394 7.07 -23.28 -22.23
N LEU A 395 5.98 -24.02 -22.49
CA LEU A 395 4.74 -23.89 -21.72
C LEU A 395 4.93 -24.31 -20.25
N HIS A 396 5.72 -25.35 -19.99
CA HIS A 396 6.08 -25.76 -18.62
C HIS A 396 6.90 -24.71 -17.88
N ASP A 397 7.73 -23.94 -18.58
CA ASP A 397 8.50 -22.83 -18.00
C ASP A 397 7.58 -21.64 -17.64
N VAL A 398 6.52 -21.39 -18.41
CA VAL A 398 5.46 -20.43 -18.06
C VAL A 398 4.73 -20.89 -16.80
N ALA A 399 4.28 -22.15 -16.76
CA ALA A 399 3.65 -22.76 -15.58
C ALA A 399 4.52 -22.62 -14.32
N ALA A 400 5.81 -22.90 -14.45
CA ALA A 400 6.79 -22.74 -13.36
C ALA A 400 6.96 -21.27 -12.94
N GLY A 401 6.95 -20.34 -13.90
CA GLY A 401 7.06 -18.90 -13.64
C GLY A 401 5.88 -18.34 -12.86
N ILE A 402 4.67 -18.81 -13.15
CA ILE A 402 3.44 -18.46 -12.42
C ILE A 402 3.44 -19.04 -11.01
N GLY A 403 4.08 -20.19 -10.81
CA GLY A 403 4.18 -20.88 -9.52
C GLY A 403 3.38 -22.18 -9.44
N THR A 404 2.65 -22.55 -10.49
CA THR A 404 1.90 -23.80 -10.52
C THR A 404 2.79 -25.03 -10.77
N ASP A 405 2.44 -26.15 -10.17
CA ASP A 405 3.05 -27.46 -10.42
C ASP A 405 2.43 -28.19 -11.62
N LEU A 406 1.35 -27.68 -12.22
CA LEU A 406 0.65 -28.33 -13.33
C LEU A 406 1.50 -28.38 -14.60
N ARG A 407 1.44 -29.50 -15.32
CA ARG A 407 2.21 -29.75 -16.56
C ARG A 407 1.38 -30.57 -17.53
N LEU A 408 1.56 -30.34 -18.83
CA LEU A 408 1.19 -31.32 -19.85
C LEU A 408 2.07 -32.57 -19.72
N ASN A 409 1.44 -33.73 -19.81
CA ASN A 409 2.11 -35.02 -19.86
C ASN A 409 2.79 -35.20 -21.22
N ALA A 410 3.75 -36.13 -21.28
CA ALA A 410 4.43 -36.47 -22.52
C ALA A 410 3.72 -37.67 -23.14
N ASP A 411 2.57 -37.42 -23.75
CA ASP A 411 1.70 -38.44 -24.33
C ASP A 411 0.76 -37.87 -25.42
N GLN A 412 0.09 -38.78 -26.13
CA GLN A 412 -1.09 -38.47 -26.92
C GLN A 412 -2.24 -39.41 -26.52
N VAL A 413 -3.42 -38.83 -26.35
CA VAL A 413 -4.63 -39.51 -25.93
C VAL A 413 -5.46 -39.92 -27.16
N TYR A 414 -6.01 -41.14 -27.15
CA TYR A 414 -6.85 -41.67 -28.23
C TYR A 414 -8.05 -42.45 -27.70
N ASP A 415 -9.20 -42.34 -28.38
CA ASP A 415 -10.39 -43.15 -28.11
C ASP A 415 -11.10 -43.51 -29.42
N ASP A 416 -11.26 -44.81 -29.72
CA ASP A 416 -11.96 -45.30 -30.92
C ASP A 416 -13.50 -45.23 -30.81
N SER A 417 -14.03 -45.06 -29.59
CA SER A 417 -15.47 -45.11 -29.28
C SER A 417 -16.07 -43.73 -29.03
N ASN A 418 -15.34 -42.85 -28.34
CA ASN A 418 -15.79 -41.51 -27.96
C ASN A 418 -14.93 -40.46 -28.66
N ASN A 419 -15.26 -40.13 -29.90
CA ASN A 419 -14.53 -39.16 -30.72
C ASN A 419 -15.44 -38.51 -31.78
N THR A 420 -14.94 -37.46 -32.43
CA THR A 420 -15.65 -36.69 -33.48
C THR A 420 -15.39 -37.22 -34.91
N GLY A 421 -14.95 -38.48 -35.04
CA GLY A 421 -14.63 -39.13 -36.32
C GLY A 421 -13.14 -39.41 -36.52
N ASP A 422 -12.27 -38.81 -35.70
CA ASP A 422 -10.85 -39.13 -35.59
C ASP A 422 -10.53 -39.59 -34.16
N SER A 423 -9.90 -40.75 -33.99
CA SER A 423 -9.55 -41.30 -32.67
C SER A 423 -8.69 -40.36 -31.80
N SER A 424 -8.01 -39.38 -32.39
CA SER A 424 -7.22 -38.37 -31.68
C SER A 424 -8.03 -37.15 -31.22
N PHE A 425 -9.30 -37.06 -31.60
CA PHE A 425 -10.22 -35.97 -31.27
C PHE A 425 -11.23 -36.52 -30.27
N VAL A 426 -10.76 -36.73 -29.04
CA VAL A 426 -11.47 -37.48 -28.01
C VAL A 426 -12.61 -36.63 -27.44
N THR A 427 -13.75 -37.26 -27.16
CA THR A 427 -14.88 -36.64 -26.45
C THR A 427 -15.08 -37.32 -25.11
N THR A 428 -15.58 -36.59 -24.12
CA THR A 428 -15.88 -37.15 -22.81
C THR A 428 -17.02 -36.44 -22.10
N SER A 429 -17.76 -37.22 -21.33
CA SER A 429 -18.79 -36.80 -20.38
C SER A 429 -18.40 -37.14 -18.93
N ASN A 430 -17.14 -37.56 -18.72
CA ASN A 430 -16.62 -38.02 -17.44
C ASN A 430 -16.16 -36.83 -16.57
N PHE A 431 -17.15 -36.17 -15.99
CA PHE A 431 -17.00 -34.93 -15.23
C PHE A 431 -17.01 -35.18 -13.72
N ASP A 432 -16.11 -34.51 -12.99
CA ASP A 432 -16.24 -34.36 -11.55
C ASP A 432 -17.18 -33.18 -11.25
N THR A 433 -18.47 -33.49 -11.06
CA THR A 433 -19.52 -32.50 -10.78
C THR A 433 -19.40 -31.80 -9.42
N SER A 434 -18.36 -32.08 -8.62
CA SER A 434 -18.03 -31.23 -7.47
C SER A 434 -17.51 -29.86 -7.88
N PHE A 435 -16.98 -29.73 -9.11
CA PHE A 435 -16.64 -28.45 -9.72
C PHE A 435 -17.87 -27.81 -10.39
N PRO A 436 -18.14 -26.50 -10.20
CA PRO A 436 -19.31 -25.82 -10.75
C PRO A 436 -19.10 -25.37 -12.21
N LEU A 437 -18.63 -26.27 -13.09
CA LEU A 437 -18.12 -25.91 -14.42
C LEU A 437 -19.06 -26.27 -15.58
N PHE A 438 -20.17 -26.95 -15.30
CA PHE A 438 -20.95 -27.67 -16.32
C PHE A 438 -22.35 -27.12 -16.56
N ASP A 439 -22.77 -26.06 -15.86
CA ASP A 439 -24.01 -25.36 -16.17
C ASP A 439 -23.79 -24.37 -17.34
N SER A 440 -24.89 -23.84 -17.89
CA SER A 440 -24.83 -22.72 -18.86
C SER A 440 -24.01 -21.57 -18.29
N TYR A 441 -23.22 -20.91 -19.13
CA TYR A 441 -22.38 -19.81 -18.67
C TYR A 441 -23.22 -18.54 -18.52
N THR A 442 -23.07 -17.90 -17.38
CA THR A 442 -23.49 -16.52 -17.17
C THR A 442 -22.27 -15.85 -16.60
N PRO A 443 -21.67 -14.87 -17.31
CA PRO A 443 -20.48 -14.22 -16.80
C PRO A 443 -20.78 -13.69 -15.41
N ASP A 444 -19.88 -13.96 -14.47
CA ASP A 444 -19.89 -13.18 -13.26
C ASP A 444 -19.72 -11.72 -13.71
N SER A 445 -20.73 -10.90 -13.41
CA SER A 445 -20.73 -9.49 -13.81
C SER A 445 -19.61 -8.73 -13.12
N GLY A 446 -18.87 -9.40 -12.23
CA GLY A 446 -17.73 -8.85 -11.54
C GLY A 446 -18.15 -7.53 -10.95
N SER A 447 -19.16 -7.57 -10.07
CA SER A 447 -19.17 -6.55 -9.02
C SER A 447 -17.79 -6.63 -8.42
N SER A 448 -16.93 -5.67 -8.78
CA SER A 448 -15.64 -5.48 -8.15
C SER A 448 -16.00 -5.27 -6.70
N ASN A 449 -15.94 -6.35 -5.94
CA ASN A 449 -16.17 -6.25 -4.52
C ASN A 449 -14.85 -5.80 -3.94
N SER A 450 -14.62 -4.49 -4.08
CA SER A 450 -13.52 -3.81 -3.43
C SER A 450 -13.59 -4.20 -1.96
N SER A 451 -12.46 -4.60 -1.37
CA SER A 451 -12.49 -4.85 0.08
C SER A 451 -12.80 -3.53 0.78
N PRO A 452 -13.61 -3.53 1.85
CA PRO A 452 -13.93 -2.32 2.58
C PRO A 452 -12.65 -1.68 3.11
N THR A 453 -12.66 -0.37 3.31
CA THR A 453 -11.65 0.33 4.13
C THR A 453 -11.96 0.10 5.61
N THR A 454 -10.94 -0.04 6.45
CA THR A 454 -11.10 -0.21 7.92
C THR A 454 -10.02 0.57 8.66
N SER A 455 -10.40 1.40 9.63
CA SER A 455 -9.46 2.09 10.51
C SER A 455 -10.05 2.40 11.89
N TRP A 456 -9.18 2.42 12.90
CA TRP A 456 -9.57 2.76 14.27
C TRP A 456 -9.71 4.27 14.46
N VAL A 457 -10.79 4.67 15.14
CA VAL A 457 -11.03 6.07 15.54
C VAL A 457 -10.93 6.21 17.06
N ASN A 458 -11.55 5.30 17.81
CA ASN A 458 -11.47 5.26 19.27
C ASN A 458 -11.53 3.81 19.78
N PRO A 459 -10.68 3.39 20.73
CA PRO A 459 -9.50 4.12 21.21
C PRO A 459 -8.45 4.33 20.09
N SER A 460 -7.53 5.25 20.33
CA SER A 460 -6.40 5.55 19.46
C SER A 460 -5.20 4.63 19.76
N ASP A 461 -4.31 4.44 18.78
CA ASP A 461 -3.12 3.59 18.95
C ASP A 461 -2.19 4.17 20.04
N GLY A 462 -1.90 3.35 21.04
CA GLY A 462 -1.12 3.69 22.24
C GLY A 462 -1.91 4.33 23.38
N GLU A 463 -3.25 4.40 23.30
CA GLU A 463 -4.09 4.99 24.34
C GLU A 463 -4.17 4.10 25.60
N THR A 464 -4.16 4.72 26.78
CA THR A 464 -4.46 4.04 28.04
C THR A 464 -5.97 4.12 28.31
N VAL A 465 -6.60 2.97 28.57
CA VAL A 465 -8.05 2.86 28.72
C VAL A 465 -8.43 2.14 30.00
N SER A 466 -9.57 2.55 30.58
CA SER A 466 -10.10 1.99 31.83
C SER A 466 -11.63 1.99 31.82
N GLY A 467 -12.25 1.15 32.67
CA GLY A 467 -13.70 1.12 32.81
C GLY A 467 -14.44 0.78 31.50
N THR A 468 -15.41 1.59 31.11
CA THR A 468 -16.19 1.39 29.87
C THR A 468 -15.72 2.33 28.76
N VAL A 469 -15.20 1.76 27.69
CA VAL A 469 -14.68 2.46 26.51
C VAL A 469 -15.69 2.39 25.37
N THR A 470 -15.97 3.52 24.72
CA THR A 470 -16.72 3.52 23.45
C THR A 470 -15.78 3.17 22.31
N VAL A 471 -15.97 2.02 21.68
CA VAL A 471 -15.24 1.65 20.46
C VAL A 471 -15.85 2.40 19.28
N GLN A 472 -15.01 2.96 18.41
CA GLN A 472 -15.40 3.60 17.14
C GLN A 472 -14.44 3.16 16.04
N ILE A 473 -15.00 2.55 14.99
CA ILE A 473 -14.28 2.08 13.81
C ILE A 473 -14.86 2.80 12.59
N ASP A 474 -13.99 3.39 11.78
CA ASP A 474 -14.33 3.95 10.48
C ASP A 474 -14.14 2.86 9.43
N ALA A 475 -15.24 2.47 8.80
CA ALA A 475 -15.25 1.51 7.73
C ALA A 475 -16.21 1.96 6.63
N SER A 476 -15.75 1.92 5.39
CA SER A 476 -16.54 2.31 4.22
C SER A 476 -16.16 1.47 3.02
N ASP A 477 -17.12 1.29 2.13
CA ASP A 477 -16.95 0.56 0.89
C ASP A 477 -17.66 1.33 -0.24
N SER A 478 -17.13 1.29 -1.46
CA SER A 478 -17.71 2.05 -2.58
C SER A 478 -18.96 1.41 -3.17
N GLU A 479 -19.14 0.11 -2.95
CA GLU A 479 -20.18 -0.74 -3.51
C GLU A 479 -21.28 -1.02 -2.47
N ASP A 480 -20.96 -0.93 -1.19
CA ASP A 480 -21.86 -1.08 -0.05
C ASP A 480 -22.26 0.24 0.62
N SER A 481 -23.43 0.26 1.25
CA SER A 481 -23.82 1.38 2.13
C SER A 481 -23.10 1.27 3.47
N ASP A 482 -22.74 2.40 4.09
CA ASP A 482 -22.07 2.40 5.40
C ASP A 482 -22.81 1.65 6.53
N ASP A 483 -24.10 1.34 6.40
CA ASP A 483 -24.86 0.56 7.39
C ASP A 483 -25.04 -0.92 7.01
N SER A 484 -24.46 -1.39 5.89
CA SER A 484 -24.53 -2.79 5.43
C SER A 484 -23.29 -3.63 5.72
N LEU A 485 -22.13 -3.05 6.03
CA LEU A 485 -20.93 -3.85 6.37
C LEU A 485 -21.09 -4.54 7.75
N ASP A 486 -20.56 -5.74 7.86
CA ASP A 486 -20.37 -6.47 9.12
C ASP A 486 -19.00 -6.10 9.70
N VAL A 487 -19.01 -5.26 10.74
CA VAL A 487 -17.78 -4.81 11.41
C VAL A 487 -17.69 -5.43 12.79
N THR A 488 -16.65 -6.21 12.99
CA THR A 488 -16.31 -6.87 14.26
C THR A 488 -14.94 -6.42 14.74
N TYR A 489 -14.66 -6.67 16.02
CA TYR A 489 -13.31 -6.55 16.56
C TYR A 489 -13.03 -7.62 17.61
N SER A 490 -11.75 -7.87 17.88
CA SER A 490 -11.30 -8.78 18.95
C SER A 490 -10.22 -8.12 19.81
N VAL A 491 -10.06 -8.63 21.03
CA VAL A 491 -9.00 -8.24 21.97
C VAL A 491 -8.08 -9.46 22.14
N ASP A 492 -6.79 -9.29 21.85
CA ASP A 492 -5.73 -10.31 21.86
C ASP A 492 -6.05 -11.60 21.07
N GLY A 493 -6.77 -11.46 19.95
CA GLY A 493 -7.23 -12.61 19.15
C GLY A 493 -8.25 -13.49 19.88
N GLY A 494 -8.96 -12.92 20.87
CA GLY A 494 -10.06 -13.54 21.58
C GLY A 494 -11.34 -13.66 20.73
N SER A 495 -12.49 -13.84 21.39
CA SER A 495 -13.77 -13.91 20.69
C SER A 495 -14.13 -12.58 20.04
N GLU A 496 -14.62 -12.65 18.80
CA GLU A 496 -15.13 -11.49 18.07
C GLU A 496 -16.31 -10.83 18.79
N ARG A 497 -16.33 -9.51 18.70
CA ARG A 497 -17.35 -8.62 19.25
C ARG A 497 -17.94 -7.83 18.09
N SER A 498 -19.26 -7.83 17.97
CA SER A 498 -19.97 -7.09 16.91
C SER A 498 -20.15 -5.62 17.30
N THR A 499 -20.12 -4.74 16.31
CA THR A 499 -20.42 -3.32 16.46
C THR A 499 -21.77 -2.97 15.85
N THR A 500 -22.20 -1.70 15.95
CA THR A 500 -23.41 -1.19 15.29
C THR A 500 -23.12 0.17 14.65
N TYR A 501 -23.50 0.34 13.38
CA TYR A 501 -23.35 1.61 12.68
C TYR A 501 -24.22 2.72 13.30
N ASN A 502 -23.61 3.85 13.65
CA ASN A 502 -24.28 5.03 14.17
C ASN A 502 -24.25 6.17 13.15
N SER A 503 -25.37 6.38 12.46
CA SER A 503 -25.51 7.43 11.43
C SER A 503 -25.34 8.88 11.92
N THR A 504 -25.29 9.12 13.24
CA THR A 504 -25.01 10.46 13.78
C THR A 504 -23.50 10.74 13.86
N SER A 505 -22.69 9.75 14.23
CA SER A 505 -21.23 9.86 14.29
C SER A 505 -20.55 9.45 12.98
N GLY A 506 -21.16 8.57 12.18
CA GLY A 506 -20.61 8.02 10.95
C GLY A 506 -19.69 6.81 11.16
N TYR A 507 -19.70 6.22 12.37
CA TYR A 507 -18.79 5.13 12.74
C TYR A 507 -19.56 3.89 13.20
N TYR A 508 -18.87 2.75 13.16
CA TYR A 508 -19.27 1.50 13.79
C TYR A 508 -18.89 1.51 15.27
N GLU A 509 -19.89 1.38 16.16
CA GLU A 509 -19.71 1.58 17.60
C GLU A 509 -20.02 0.33 18.45
N ASP A 510 -19.25 0.13 19.52
CA ASP A 510 -19.55 -0.82 20.61
C ASP A 510 -19.19 -0.21 21.98
N SER A 511 -19.73 -0.78 23.06
CA SER A 511 -19.37 -0.45 24.44
C SER A 511 -18.50 -1.57 25.02
N TRP A 512 -17.20 -1.33 25.09
CA TRP A 512 -16.24 -2.28 25.64
C TRP A 512 -16.02 -2.05 27.14
N ASP A 513 -16.42 -3.02 27.96
CA ASP A 513 -16.11 -3.04 29.40
C ASP A 513 -14.73 -3.70 29.63
N THR A 514 -13.75 -2.88 30.00
CA THR A 514 -12.36 -3.28 30.23
C THR A 514 -12.14 -3.85 31.63
N THR A 515 -13.09 -3.74 32.56
CA THR A 515 -12.92 -4.17 33.97
C THR A 515 -12.71 -5.68 34.15
N GLY A 516 -13.05 -6.48 33.13
CA GLY A 516 -12.81 -7.92 33.07
C GLY A 516 -11.51 -8.32 32.35
N VAL A 517 -10.77 -7.35 31.82
CA VAL A 517 -9.51 -7.51 31.09
C VAL A 517 -8.37 -7.23 32.07
N SER A 518 -7.26 -7.98 31.96
CA SER A 518 -6.08 -7.73 32.81
C SER A 518 -5.44 -6.39 32.49
N ASP A 519 -4.73 -5.79 33.44
CA ASP A 519 -3.95 -4.58 33.13
C ASP A 519 -2.72 -4.92 32.28
N GLY A 520 -2.32 -4.00 31.40
CA GLY A 520 -1.19 -4.14 30.48
C GLY A 520 -1.55 -3.86 29.02
N ASP A 521 -0.62 -4.14 28.10
CA ASP A 521 -0.82 -3.92 26.67
C ASP A 521 -1.73 -4.98 26.06
N HIS A 522 -2.72 -4.53 25.29
CA HIS A 522 -3.70 -5.33 24.58
C HIS A 522 -3.72 -4.95 23.10
N THR A 523 -3.77 -5.95 22.23
CA THR A 523 -3.92 -5.74 20.78
C THR A 523 -5.39 -5.83 20.41
N LEU A 524 -5.90 -4.78 19.77
CA LEU A 524 -7.26 -4.73 19.25
C LEU A 524 -7.20 -4.84 17.73
N GLU A 525 -7.90 -5.82 17.17
CA GLU A 525 -8.01 -6.03 15.72
C GLU A 525 -9.47 -5.86 15.30
N ALA A 526 -9.72 -4.91 14.41
CA ALA A 526 -11.01 -4.67 13.77
C ALA A 526 -11.02 -5.31 12.38
N THR A 527 -12.12 -5.93 12.00
CA THR A 527 -12.36 -6.51 10.68
C THR A 527 -13.68 -5.98 10.13
N ALA A 528 -13.67 -5.37 8.96
CA ALA A 528 -14.89 -5.07 8.21
C ALA A 528 -15.05 -6.09 7.10
N THR A 529 -16.26 -6.64 6.96
CA THR A 529 -16.66 -7.54 5.88
C THR A 529 -17.85 -6.95 5.15
N ASP A 530 -17.78 -6.85 3.83
CA ASP A 530 -18.87 -6.32 3.03
C ASP A 530 -19.99 -7.35 2.76
N SER A 531 -21.03 -6.94 2.04
CA SER A 531 -22.20 -7.79 1.77
C SER A 531 -21.92 -8.98 0.84
N ASN A 532 -20.80 -8.94 0.12
CA ASN A 532 -20.37 -9.95 -0.84
C ASN A 532 -19.20 -10.81 -0.30
N GLY A 533 -18.72 -10.55 0.92
CA GLY A 533 -17.78 -11.35 1.67
C GLY A 533 -16.31 -10.96 1.57
N ALA A 534 -15.93 -9.84 0.92
CA ALA A 534 -14.55 -9.36 1.03
C ALA A 534 -14.35 -8.61 2.35
N SER A 535 -13.11 -8.60 2.83
CA SER A 535 -12.79 -8.08 4.15
C SER A 535 -11.44 -7.39 4.22
N SER A 536 -11.31 -6.46 5.14
CA SER A 536 -10.04 -5.85 5.53
C SER A 536 -9.94 -5.76 7.05
N SER A 537 -8.72 -5.69 7.57
CA SER A 537 -8.50 -5.53 9.01
C SER A 537 -7.56 -4.38 9.34
N SER A 538 -7.70 -3.88 10.57
CA SER A 538 -6.88 -2.82 11.15
C SER A 538 -6.57 -3.13 12.60
N THR A 539 -5.35 -2.85 13.04
CA THR A 539 -4.87 -3.20 14.38
C THR A 539 -4.30 -1.98 15.09
N ILE A 540 -4.63 -1.86 16.37
CA ILE A 540 -4.02 -0.92 17.31
C ILE A 540 -3.57 -1.66 18.58
N THR A 541 -2.69 -1.03 19.35
CA THR A 541 -2.33 -1.46 20.71
C THR A 541 -2.85 -0.44 21.71
N VAL A 542 -3.47 -0.88 22.79
CA VAL A 542 -3.89 -0.01 23.91
C VAL A 542 -3.33 -0.57 25.21
N THR A 543 -3.17 0.27 26.22
CA THR A 543 -2.83 -0.19 27.57
C THR A 543 -4.11 -0.17 28.40
N VAL A 544 -4.58 -1.33 28.85
CA VAL A 544 -5.67 -1.40 29.83
C VAL A 544 -5.08 -1.14 31.21
N ASP A 545 -5.68 -0.22 31.95
CA ASP A 545 -5.34 0.03 33.35
C ASP A 545 -6.63 0.22 34.17
N ASN A 546 -7.07 -0.82 34.88
CA ASN A 546 -8.23 -0.76 35.76
C ASN A 546 -7.84 -0.59 37.24
N VAL A 547 -6.55 -0.35 37.53
CA VAL A 547 -6.07 -0.14 38.89
C VAL A 547 -5.87 1.34 39.10
N GLU A 548 -6.78 1.92 39.86
CA GLU A 548 -6.66 3.29 40.34
C GLU A 548 -5.36 3.48 41.14
N SER A 549 -4.58 4.50 40.79
CA SER A 549 -3.39 4.89 41.55
C SER A 549 -3.82 5.80 42.71
N ALA A 550 -3.16 5.67 43.86
CA ALA A 550 -3.44 6.56 44.98
C ALA A 550 -2.38 7.67 44.99
N PRO A 551 -2.76 8.92 45.30
CA PRO A 551 -1.83 10.04 45.28
C PRO A 551 -0.77 9.90 46.35
N THR A 552 0.38 10.55 46.15
CA THR A 552 1.50 10.57 47.09
C THR A 552 1.82 11.97 47.59
N VAL A 553 2.20 12.08 48.86
CA VAL A 553 2.91 13.27 49.39
C VAL A 553 4.40 13.02 49.18
N ASP A 554 5.01 13.73 48.22
CA ASP A 554 6.40 13.51 47.83
C ASP A 554 7.37 14.22 48.76
N SER A 555 6.95 15.39 49.26
CA SER A 555 7.69 16.13 50.27
C SER A 555 6.75 17.01 51.08
N LEU A 556 7.07 17.12 52.37
CA LEU A 556 6.42 18.02 53.31
C LEU A 556 7.48 18.56 54.28
N SER A 557 7.52 19.87 54.44
CA SER A 557 8.36 20.51 55.45
C SER A 557 7.64 21.69 56.08
N LEU A 558 7.92 21.94 57.35
CA LEU A 558 7.34 23.01 58.14
C LEU A 558 8.45 23.92 58.64
N THR A 559 8.33 25.22 58.38
CA THR A 559 9.32 26.23 58.78
C THR A 559 8.64 27.32 59.59
N GLU A 560 9.19 27.61 60.78
CA GLU A 560 8.81 28.77 61.61
C GLU A 560 9.00 30.07 60.85
N VAL A 561 8.10 31.02 61.08
CA VAL A 561 8.20 32.37 60.54
C VAL A 561 8.01 33.40 61.65
N GLU A 562 9.13 33.99 62.05
CA GLU A 562 9.18 35.06 63.05
C GLU A 562 8.20 36.21 62.75
N THR A 563 7.29 36.46 63.69
CA THR A 563 6.39 37.60 63.65
C THR A 563 6.70 38.57 64.80
N SER A 564 6.21 39.80 64.71
CA SER A 564 6.34 40.78 65.82
C SER A 564 5.07 40.87 66.67
N ASP A 565 4.10 39.98 66.44
CA ASP A 565 2.85 39.92 67.18
C ASP A 565 2.85 38.75 68.17
N SER A 566 1.70 38.18 68.47
CA SER A 566 1.55 37.15 69.50
C SER A 566 1.09 35.81 68.92
N ASP A 567 1.22 35.65 67.61
CA ASP A 567 0.81 34.46 66.88
C ASP A 567 2.06 33.72 66.38
N ALA A 568 2.10 32.40 66.58
CA ALA A 568 3.08 31.53 65.95
C ALA A 568 2.64 31.22 64.51
N GLU A 569 3.52 31.47 63.54
CA GLU A 569 3.23 31.33 62.12
C GLU A 569 4.19 30.35 61.43
N PHE A 570 3.66 29.47 60.58
CA PHE A 570 4.45 28.45 59.90
C PHE A 570 4.17 28.42 58.41
N ASP A 571 5.24 28.34 57.60
CA ASP A 571 5.14 27.98 56.19
C ASP A 571 5.27 26.46 56.04
N ALA A 572 4.19 25.82 55.55
CA ALA A 572 4.19 24.42 55.14
C ALA A 572 4.47 24.33 53.64
N ASP A 573 5.68 23.91 53.27
CA ASP A 573 6.07 23.60 51.90
C ASP A 573 5.73 22.15 51.59
N TRP A 574 4.95 21.92 50.53
CA TRP A 574 4.47 20.60 50.14
C TRP A 574 4.62 20.36 48.64
N SER A 575 4.81 19.09 48.27
CA SER A 575 4.69 18.60 46.89
C SER A 575 3.99 17.25 46.88
N VAL A 576 3.12 17.06 45.90
CA VAL A 576 2.31 15.84 45.73
C VAL A 576 2.33 15.41 44.26
N SER A 577 2.12 14.11 44.04
CA SER A 577 1.99 13.54 42.69
C SER A 577 0.91 12.47 42.62
N ASP A 578 0.37 12.27 41.43
CA ASP A 578 -0.42 11.10 41.06
C ASP A 578 0.02 10.55 39.69
N ASP A 579 0.05 9.23 39.55
CA ASP A 579 0.54 8.57 38.34
C ASP A 579 -0.49 8.62 37.19
N ASP A 580 -1.79 8.72 37.50
CA ASP A 580 -2.90 8.81 36.52
C ASP A 580 -3.46 10.24 36.31
N GLY A 581 -2.95 11.22 37.08
CA GLY A 581 -3.07 12.63 36.75
C GLY A 581 -4.33 13.33 37.25
N ASP A 582 -5.02 12.78 38.24
CA ASP A 582 -6.37 13.19 38.63
C ASP A 582 -6.47 13.88 40.02
N LEU A 583 -5.35 14.38 40.56
CA LEU A 583 -5.30 15.12 41.84
C LEU A 583 -6.49 16.08 42.05
N ASP A 584 -7.05 16.17 43.26
CA ASP A 584 -8.18 17.07 43.58
C ASP A 584 -7.86 18.08 44.69
N SER A 585 -7.33 17.62 45.83
CA SER A 585 -7.10 18.51 46.99
C SER A 585 -5.92 18.11 47.87
N VAL A 586 -5.34 19.11 48.55
CA VAL A 586 -4.40 18.95 49.66
C VAL A 586 -4.98 19.64 50.89
N ASP A 587 -5.31 18.84 51.89
CA ASP A 587 -5.78 19.29 53.20
C ASP A 587 -4.60 19.34 54.18
N LEU A 588 -4.30 20.52 54.72
CA LEU A 588 -3.28 20.74 55.74
C LEU A 588 -3.93 21.00 57.09
N THR A 589 -3.43 20.34 58.14
CA THR A 589 -3.88 20.52 59.53
C THR A 589 -2.68 20.79 60.43
N LEU A 590 -2.64 21.97 61.06
CA LEU A 590 -1.64 22.33 62.07
C LEU A 590 -2.12 21.95 63.46
N THR A 591 -1.28 21.28 64.24
CA THR A 591 -1.55 20.85 65.62
C THR A 591 -0.44 21.33 66.54
N ASP A 592 -0.80 21.93 67.69
CA ASP A 592 0.13 22.09 68.80
C ASP A 592 0.30 20.74 69.51
N ASP A 593 1.49 20.15 69.46
CA ASP A 593 1.80 18.86 70.06
C ASP A 593 1.72 18.90 71.60
N THR A 594 1.82 20.10 72.19
CA THR A 594 1.84 20.32 73.63
C THR A 594 0.43 20.33 74.21
N ALA A 595 -0.48 21.10 73.62
CA ALA A 595 -1.90 21.09 73.97
C ALA A 595 -2.64 19.87 73.41
N GLY A 596 -2.18 19.32 72.28
CA GLY A 596 -2.85 18.28 71.53
C GLY A 596 -4.10 18.78 70.80
N GLU A 597 -4.14 20.07 70.44
CA GLU A 597 -5.27 20.74 69.83
C GLU A 597 -4.91 21.20 68.40
N THR A 598 -5.92 21.17 67.50
CA THR A 598 -5.77 21.69 66.14
C THR A 598 -5.86 23.21 66.16
N GLU A 599 -4.82 23.86 65.64
CA GLU A 599 -4.69 25.32 65.62
C GLU A 599 -5.23 25.93 64.33
N ASP A 600 -4.92 25.32 63.18
CA ASP A 600 -5.35 25.81 61.88
C ASP A 600 -5.53 24.68 60.86
N THR A 601 -6.36 24.92 59.85
CA THR A 601 -6.59 24.01 58.73
C THR A 601 -6.74 24.77 57.43
N ALA A 602 -6.16 24.25 56.35
CA ALA A 602 -6.28 24.82 55.01
C ALA A 602 -6.49 23.73 53.95
N THR A 603 -7.39 23.98 53.00
CA THR A 603 -7.59 23.10 51.83
C THR A 603 -7.14 23.84 50.58
N VAL A 604 -6.26 23.22 49.79
CA VAL A 604 -5.81 23.72 48.50
C VAL A 604 -6.33 22.80 47.40
N SER A 605 -7.11 23.35 46.46
CA SER A 605 -7.51 22.60 45.26
C SER A 605 -6.32 22.47 44.29
N VAL A 606 -6.06 21.25 43.83
CA VAL A 606 -5.00 20.89 42.89
C VAL A 606 -5.61 20.11 41.71
N SER A 607 -4.80 19.83 40.68
CA SER A 607 -5.23 19.11 39.47
C SER A 607 -4.02 18.66 38.65
N GLY A 608 -4.13 17.57 37.89
CA GLY A 608 -3.06 17.04 37.04
C GLY A 608 -2.11 16.12 37.82
N ASP A 609 -1.02 15.70 37.19
CA ASP A 609 -0.09 14.67 37.72
C ASP A 609 0.77 15.13 38.91
N THR A 610 1.00 16.44 39.06
CA THR A 610 1.84 16.97 40.14
C THR A 610 1.38 18.36 40.59
N ALA A 611 1.50 18.63 41.89
CA ALA A 611 1.27 19.96 42.45
C ALA A 611 2.27 20.24 43.58
N SER A 612 2.61 21.52 43.76
CA SER A 612 3.42 21.96 44.90
C SER A 612 3.02 23.37 45.30
N GLY A 613 3.26 23.71 46.56
CA GLY A 613 2.95 25.02 47.09
C GLY A 613 3.48 25.23 48.50
N THR A 614 3.32 26.45 48.96
CA THR A 614 3.59 26.86 50.33
C THR A 614 2.28 27.37 50.92
N THR A 615 1.86 26.80 52.05
CA THR A 615 0.65 27.21 52.77
C THR A 615 1.04 27.75 54.14
N ARG A 616 0.72 29.02 54.40
CA ARG A 616 0.89 29.66 55.72
C ARG A 616 -0.22 29.18 56.65
N LEU A 617 0.15 28.66 57.82
CA LEU A 617 -0.75 28.22 58.90
C LEU A 617 -0.43 28.99 60.18
N VAL A 618 -1.44 29.33 60.97
CA VAL A 618 -1.30 30.26 62.11
C VAL A 618 -1.92 29.71 63.39
N ALA A 619 -1.12 29.61 64.46
CA ALA A 619 -1.61 29.35 65.80
C ALA A 619 -1.94 30.68 66.50
N ALA A 620 -3.19 31.15 66.33
CA ALA A 620 -3.60 32.49 66.74
C ALA A 620 -3.69 32.67 68.26
N GLY A 621 -2.99 33.67 68.79
CA GLY A 621 -2.99 34.03 70.21
C GLY A 621 -2.12 33.15 71.10
N ASP A 622 -1.24 32.35 70.50
CA ASP A 622 -0.18 31.60 71.16
C ASP A 622 1.17 32.17 70.70
N ASP A 623 1.94 32.76 71.63
CA ASP A 623 3.29 33.27 71.34
C ASP A 623 4.32 32.13 71.24
N GLY A 624 3.86 30.88 71.39
CA GLY A 624 4.52 29.66 70.89
C GLY A 624 5.84 29.29 71.55
N SER A 625 6.42 30.16 72.38
CA SER A 625 7.80 30.03 72.86
C SER A 625 8.04 28.71 73.59
N GLY A 626 8.70 27.77 72.89
CA GLY A 626 9.03 26.44 73.40
C GLY A 626 8.00 25.34 73.16
N ASN A 627 6.93 25.59 72.40
CA ASN A 627 5.99 24.56 71.93
C ASN A 627 6.53 23.87 70.65
N SER A 628 5.99 22.68 70.35
CA SER A 628 6.25 21.93 69.11
C SER A 628 4.96 21.84 68.32
N TYR A 629 5.04 22.05 67.02
CA TYR A 629 3.91 22.04 66.11
C TYR A 629 4.13 21.00 65.02
N THR A 630 3.08 20.26 64.71
CA THR A 630 3.06 19.28 63.62
C THR A 630 2.02 19.69 62.59
N VAL A 631 2.41 19.73 61.32
CA VAL A 631 1.49 19.79 60.19
C VAL A 631 1.30 18.38 59.63
N GLU A 632 0.05 17.99 59.40
CA GLU A 632 -0.33 16.83 58.59
C GLU A 632 -0.87 17.34 57.26
N ALA A 633 -0.29 16.90 56.14
CA ALA A 633 -0.82 17.14 54.81
C ALA A 633 -1.44 15.85 54.27
N THR A 634 -2.71 15.91 53.87
CA THR A 634 -3.45 14.81 53.22
C THR A 634 -3.78 15.21 51.79
N VAL A 635 -3.24 14.47 50.82
CA VAL A 635 -3.61 14.61 49.41
C VAL A 635 -4.76 13.66 49.08
N THR A 636 -5.73 14.14 48.31
CA THR A 636 -6.88 13.38 47.82
C THR A 636 -7.04 13.58 46.32
N ASP A 637 -7.28 12.51 45.59
CA ASP A 637 -7.56 12.51 44.16
C ASP A 637 -9.07 12.70 43.86
N SER A 638 -9.46 12.69 42.58
CA SER A 638 -10.84 12.93 42.17
C SER A 638 -11.79 11.76 42.44
N ASP A 639 -11.25 10.56 42.61
CA ASP A 639 -11.98 9.32 42.95
C ASP A 639 -12.05 9.05 44.46
N GLY A 640 -11.36 9.87 45.26
CA GLY A 640 -11.38 9.90 46.71
C GLY A 640 -10.33 9.01 47.39
N ASN A 641 -9.30 8.51 46.69
CA ASN A 641 -8.15 7.90 47.35
C ASN A 641 -7.27 9.00 47.94
N SER A 642 -6.57 8.65 49.02
CA SER A 642 -5.80 9.63 49.78
C SER A 642 -4.56 9.05 50.43
N SER A 643 -3.58 9.92 50.61
CA SER A 643 -2.34 9.65 51.33
C SER A 643 -2.00 10.85 52.21
N SER A 644 -1.20 10.63 53.25
CA SER A 644 -0.80 11.69 54.17
C SER A 644 0.65 11.56 54.60
N ASP A 645 1.26 12.70 54.91
CA ASP A 645 2.55 12.78 55.60
C ASP A 645 2.53 13.90 56.65
N THR A 646 3.50 13.88 57.56
CA THR A 646 3.61 14.84 58.66
C THR A 646 4.99 15.47 58.73
N ALA A 647 5.05 16.76 59.06
CA ALA A 647 6.29 17.48 59.38
C ALA A 647 6.11 18.29 60.66
N SER A 648 7.18 18.43 61.44
CA SER A 648 7.13 19.15 62.72
C SER A 648 8.28 20.14 62.88
N THR A 649 8.04 21.23 63.59
CA THR A 649 9.05 22.22 64.01
C THR A 649 8.68 22.78 65.40
N SER A 650 9.56 23.59 65.99
CA SER A 650 9.31 24.27 67.28
C SER A 650 9.54 25.76 67.13
N GLU A 651 8.77 26.59 67.82
CA GLU A 651 8.92 28.05 67.82
C GLU A 651 9.98 28.52 68.83
N THR A 652 10.83 29.48 68.43
CA THR A 652 11.95 30.02 69.20
C THR A 652 12.18 31.53 69.06
N GLU A 653 11.68 32.30 70.03
CA GLU A 653 11.92 33.77 70.13
C GLU A 653 13.35 34.16 70.61
N ASP A 654 14.12 34.93 69.83
CA ASP A 654 15.48 35.41 70.16
C ASP A 654 15.47 36.83 70.79
N THR A 655 15.35 36.94 72.12
CA THR A 655 14.93 38.20 72.80
C THR A 655 15.96 38.92 73.68
N GLN A 656 17.29 38.69 73.56
CA GLN A 656 18.30 39.45 74.35
C GLN A 656 19.68 39.52 73.66
N SER A 657 19.88 40.45 72.73
CA SER A 657 21.18 40.69 72.07
C SER A 657 22.00 41.73 72.83
N ALA A 658 23.32 41.57 72.91
CA ALA A 658 24.17 42.60 73.53
C ALA A 658 24.44 43.77 72.56
N PRO A 659 24.55 45.01 73.05
CA PRO A 659 24.75 46.19 72.21
C PRO A 659 26.11 46.21 71.52
N THR A 660 26.23 46.86 70.37
CA THR A 660 27.48 47.01 69.61
C THR A 660 28.05 48.43 69.70
N ILE A 661 29.38 48.54 69.62
CA ILE A 661 30.08 49.82 69.43
C ILE A 661 30.36 49.97 67.93
N ASP A 662 29.63 50.87 67.29
CA ASP A 662 29.71 51.12 65.85
C ASP A 662 30.81 52.13 65.50
N GLN A 663 31.12 53.04 66.44
CA GLN A 663 32.19 54.03 66.33
C GLN A 663 32.84 54.28 67.69
N PHE A 664 34.18 54.34 67.69
CA PHE A 664 34.99 54.75 68.85
C PHE A 664 36.28 55.40 68.36
N ASP A 665 36.30 56.73 68.29
CA ASP A 665 37.44 57.51 67.80
C ASP A 665 38.00 58.39 68.94
N VAL A 666 39.30 58.26 69.23
CA VAL A 666 39.98 59.00 70.31
C VAL A 666 40.94 60.05 69.72
N TYR A 667 40.76 61.31 70.11
CA TYR A 667 41.56 62.44 69.65
C TYR A 667 42.40 63.04 70.79
N ASP A 668 43.72 63.10 70.63
CA ASP A 668 44.67 63.63 71.62
C ASP A 668 44.82 65.16 71.54
N ASP A 669 44.41 65.88 72.59
CA ASP A 669 44.62 67.32 72.81
C ASP A 669 45.52 67.59 74.05
N SER A 670 46.45 66.68 74.33
CA SER A 670 47.33 66.74 75.50
C SER A 670 48.34 67.89 75.42
N ASN A 671 48.73 68.39 76.60
CA ASN A 671 49.79 69.39 76.75
C ASN A 671 50.74 69.00 77.90
N PRO A 672 51.88 69.70 78.10
CA PRO A 672 52.88 69.29 79.10
C PRO A 672 52.39 69.18 80.56
N GLN A 673 51.19 69.66 80.89
CA GLN A 673 50.60 69.55 82.23
C GLN A 673 49.44 68.56 82.33
N TRP A 674 48.84 68.14 81.21
CA TRP A 674 47.61 67.34 81.19
C TRP A 674 47.59 66.40 79.99
N ASN A 675 47.30 65.13 80.22
CA ASN A 675 46.78 64.21 79.21
C ASN A 675 45.29 64.48 79.01
N ARG A 676 44.83 64.63 77.76
CA ARG A 676 43.47 65.05 77.41
C ARG A 676 43.03 64.36 76.13
N TYR A 677 41.86 63.75 76.14
CA TYR A 677 41.30 63.11 74.97
C TYR A 677 39.82 63.43 74.80
N ASP A 678 39.45 63.80 73.57
CA ASP A 678 38.06 63.87 73.10
C ASP A 678 37.71 62.53 72.45
N VAL A 679 36.54 61.98 72.74
CA VAL A 679 36.11 60.64 72.29
C VAL A 679 34.76 60.74 71.59
N ASP A 680 34.72 60.48 70.30
CA ASP A 680 33.47 60.38 69.54
C ASP A 680 33.01 58.91 69.46
N TRP A 681 31.73 58.67 69.73
CA TRP A 681 31.17 57.32 69.79
C TRP A 681 29.80 57.18 69.13
N ALA A 682 29.52 55.98 68.62
CA ALA A 682 28.20 55.54 68.14
C ALA A 682 27.98 54.07 68.52
N VAL A 683 26.76 53.73 68.90
CA VAL A 683 26.36 52.41 69.41
C VAL A 683 24.98 52.02 68.87
N SER A 684 24.72 50.71 68.75
CA SER A 684 23.41 50.17 68.34
C SER A 684 23.05 48.89 69.10
N ASP A 685 21.77 48.52 69.07
CA ASP A 685 21.25 47.29 69.67
C ASP A 685 20.16 46.65 68.81
N GLY A 686 20.18 45.31 68.72
CA GLY A 686 19.31 44.52 67.84
C GLY A 686 17.86 44.45 68.31
N ASP A 687 17.66 44.33 69.63
CA ASP A 687 16.37 44.30 70.32
C ASP A 687 15.91 45.70 70.80
N GLY A 688 16.81 46.67 70.83
CA GLY A 688 16.50 48.09 70.87
C GLY A 688 16.36 48.71 72.26
N ASP A 689 17.06 48.19 73.26
CA ASP A 689 16.93 48.60 74.67
C ASP A 689 18.21 49.19 75.31
N LEU A 690 19.05 49.91 74.53
CA LEU A 690 20.23 50.64 75.02
C LEU A 690 19.98 51.41 76.33
N ASP A 691 20.95 51.44 77.25
CA ASP A 691 20.82 52.14 78.55
C ASP A 691 21.94 53.17 78.81
N THR A 692 23.21 52.78 78.75
CA THR A 692 24.33 53.67 79.11
C THR A 692 25.56 53.51 78.22
N VAL A 693 26.26 54.62 78.00
CA VAL A 693 27.60 54.64 77.38
C VAL A 693 28.57 55.36 78.30
N VAL A 694 29.72 54.76 78.60
CA VAL A 694 30.74 55.25 79.55
C VAL A 694 32.12 55.23 78.90
N THR A 695 32.87 56.32 79.04
CA THR A 695 34.29 56.39 78.67
C THR A 695 35.15 56.56 79.91
N GLU A 696 36.20 55.74 80.05
CA GLU A 696 37.16 55.80 81.15
C GLU A 696 38.60 55.98 80.64
N MET A 697 39.36 56.89 81.25
CA MET A 697 40.80 57.01 81.05
C MET A 697 41.54 56.26 82.15
N LEU A 698 42.45 55.35 81.80
CA LEU A 698 43.16 54.48 82.75
C LEU A 698 44.66 54.79 82.81
N ASP A 699 45.28 54.52 83.96
CA ASP A 699 46.74 54.44 84.10
C ASP A 699 47.29 53.04 83.75
N SER A 700 48.62 52.91 83.70
CA SER A 700 49.30 51.64 83.39
C SER A 700 49.02 50.47 84.35
N SER A 701 48.38 50.73 85.50
CA SER A 701 47.95 49.72 86.47
C SER A 701 46.45 49.41 86.38
N GLY A 702 45.74 50.01 85.42
CA GLY A 702 44.30 49.86 85.20
C GLY A 702 43.45 50.72 86.14
N ASN A 703 44.01 51.70 86.85
CA ASN A 703 43.20 52.58 87.69
C ASN A 703 42.56 53.69 86.85
N VAL A 704 41.26 53.92 87.04
CA VAL A 704 40.54 55.04 86.41
C VAL A 704 41.09 56.37 86.90
N LEU A 705 41.59 57.16 85.96
CA LEU A 705 42.12 58.50 86.15
C LEU A 705 41.03 59.57 85.97
N ASP A 706 40.11 59.37 85.03
CA ASP A 706 38.96 60.22 84.75
C ASP A 706 37.88 59.41 83.98
N SER A 707 36.62 59.82 84.02
CA SER A 707 35.52 59.14 83.32
C SER A 707 34.40 60.10 82.91
N ASP A 708 33.71 59.80 81.82
CA ASP A 708 32.54 60.54 81.31
C ASP A 708 31.45 59.56 80.84
N SER A 709 30.17 59.92 80.89
CA SER A 709 29.07 58.98 80.60
C SER A 709 27.77 59.66 80.19
N ASP A 710 27.01 58.99 79.31
CA ASP A 710 25.66 59.37 78.88
C ASP A 710 24.66 58.22 79.06
N SER A 711 23.40 58.57 79.35
CA SER A 711 22.25 57.64 79.28
C SER A 711 21.62 57.70 77.89
N VAL A 712 21.39 56.54 77.29
CA VAL A 712 20.86 56.35 75.93
C VAL A 712 19.62 55.46 75.97
N SER A 713 18.88 55.34 74.86
CA SER A 713 17.68 54.50 74.75
C SER A 713 17.34 54.21 73.29
N GLY A 714 16.65 53.10 73.03
CA GLY A 714 16.27 52.69 71.68
C GLY A 714 17.36 51.87 70.99
N SER A 715 17.24 51.68 69.68
CA SER A 715 18.13 50.79 68.92
C SER A 715 19.45 51.42 68.43
N SER A 716 19.66 52.73 68.61
CA SER A 716 20.95 53.36 68.31
C SER A 716 21.14 54.72 68.99
N ALA A 717 22.40 55.07 69.29
CA ALA A 717 22.78 56.36 69.87
C ALA A 717 24.20 56.78 69.44
N SER A 718 24.50 58.09 69.50
CA SER A 718 25.85 58.62 69.26
C SER A 718 26.10 59.89 70.06
N GLY A 719 27.36 60.17 70.38
CA GLY A 719 27.76 61.30 71.22
C GLY A 719 29.28 61.50 71.29
N SER A 720 29.70 62.42 72.16
CA SER A 720 31.11 62.74 72.38
C SER A 720 31.40 62.91 73.88
N HIS A 721 32.49 62.32 74.35
CA HIS A 721 32.97 62.39 75.73
C HIS A 721 34.32 63.11 75.83
N TYR A 722 34.66 63.64 77.01
CA TYR A 722 35.95 64.29 77.25
C TYR A 722 36.58 63.88 78.58
N VAL A 723 37.79 63.31 78.52
CA VAL A 723 38.53 62.82 79.69
C VAL A 723 39.91 63.48 79.81
N ARG A 724 40.37 63.78 81.03
CA ARG A 724 41.71 64.37 81.27
C ARG A 724 42.34 64.02 82.62
N SER A 725 43.67 63.91 82.63
CA SER A 725 44.44 63.69 83.87
C SER A 725 45.78 64.40 83.89
N LYS A 726 46.28 64.73 85.09
CA LYS A 726 47.68 65.15 85.29
C LYS A 726 48.63 63.96 85.45
N GLN A 727 48.08 62.76 85.65
CA GLN A 727 48.82 61.52 85.72
C GLN A 727 48.97 60.95 84.30
N THR A 728 49.99 60.13 84.08
CA THR A 728 50.21 59.46 82.80
C THR A 728 49.08 58.47 82.53
N ALA A 729 48.31 58.73 81.48
CA ALA A 729 47.33 57.78 80.94
C ALA A 729 48.07 56.72 80.11
N SER A 730 47.48 55.53 80.02
CA SER A 730 47.92 54.49 79.08
C SER A 730 46.80 54.04 78.14
N GLU A 731 45.54 54.20 78.53
CA GLU A 731 44.41 53.65 77.79
C GLU A 731 43.15 54.49 78.00
N VAL A 732 42.31 54.53 76.97
CA VAL A 732 40.92 55.03 77.03
C VAL A 732 40.00 53.86 76.66
N VAL A 733 38.99 53.59 77.47
CA VAL A 733 38.03 52.50 77.29
C VAL A 733 36.64 53.09 77.09
N LEU A 734 35.89 52.62 76.11
CA LEU A 734 34.47 52.90 75.90
C LEU A 734 33.66 51.64 76.21
N THR A 735 32.60 51.77 77.00
CA THR A 735 31.67 50.68 77.33
C THR A 735 30.24 51.12 77.07
N VAL A 736 29.47 50.32 76.36
CA VAL A 736 28.01 50.46 76.21
C VAL A 736 27.30 49.33 76.95
N THR A 737 26.18 49.62 77.58
CA THR A 737 25.35 48.67 78.33
C THR A 737 23.88 48.90 78.00
N ASP A 738 23.13 47.80 77.85
CA ASP A 738 21.68 47.81 77.62
C ASP A 738 20.88 47.73 78.94
N ALA A 739 19.55 47.78 78.85
CA ALA A 739 18.67 47.73 80.02
C ALA A 739 18.63 46.33 80.69
N ALA A 740 18.95 45.27 79.96
CA ALA A 740 19.12 43.91 80.47
C ALA A 740 20.45 43.70 81.23
N GLY A 741 21.39 44.63 81.07
CA GLY A 741 22.72 44.63 81.68
C GLY A 741 23.79 43.94 80.85
N ASN A 742 23.55 43.60 79.58
CA ASN A 742 24.61 43.14 78.70
C ASN A 742 25.46 44.35 78.25
N SER A 743 26.76 44.12 78.07
CA SER A 743 27.68 45.22 77.79
C SER A 743 28.78 44.84 76.80
N THR A 744 29.11 45.76 75.92
CA THR A 744 30.26 45.69 75.01
C THR A 744 31.24 46.80 75.35
N SER A 745 32.54 46.47 75.36
CA SER A 745 33.60 47.45 75.61
C SER A 745 34.71 47.35 74.57
N ASP A 746 35.30 48.49 74.22
CA ASP A 746 36.47 48.60 73.36
C ASP A 746 37.47 49.60 73.96
N SER A 747 38.75 49.47 73.61
CA SER A 747 39.84 50.24 74.22
C SER A 747 40.89 50.69 73.22
N GLN A 748 41.42 51.89 73.41
CA GLN A 748 42.53 52.43 72.63
C GLN A 748 43.67 52.88 73.56
N GLN A 749 44.90 52.48 73.23
CA GLN A 749 46.10 52.88 73.96
C GLN A 749 46.49 54.32 73.57
N VAL A 750 46.87 55.14 74.55
CA VAL A 750 47.05 56.59 74.38
C VAL A 750 48.32 57.19 74.97
#